data_AF-A0A017SH19-F1
#
_entry.id   AF-A0A017SH19-F1
#
_cell.length_a   1.000
_cell.length_b   1.000
_cell.length_c   1.000
_cell.angle_alpha   90.00
_cell.angle_beta   90.00
_cell.angle_gamma   90.00
#
_symmetry.space_group_name_H-M   'P 1'
#
loop_
_entity.id
_entity.type
_entity.pdbx_description
1 polymer ?
#
loop_
_entity_poly.entity_id
_entity_poly.type
_entity_poly.pdbx_seq_one_letter_code
_entity_poly.pdbx_strand_id
1 'polypeptide(L)'
;MTAKPFKVIIAGGSIAGLSLALMLEKNGIDFVVLEAYPSIAPQAGASIGVLPNGLRILDQLGCCDEVVAMAEYPVEKVIFRNSAGQPFWSLEDFGRDMVDRHGYPVVFLDRRMLIQILYDKIEDKSKVLTSERVVAIENALPHVTVTTQMGNSYTGDIVVGADGIHSTVRKQMWQEAQRTDPTWIDPSERNAPPATYACIFGISRGVPGIEKGTLNSVLNEHTSYFIPSGPGDRTYWFLVRNLGKTMHGSDIPRFTKQEEEAMVKEHWDDYVTPTVRFSELYKNKISSVYTSLPEYVYKKWYFQRIMTIGDASHKFEPITGQGGNNAIETAASLTNYLISTLNSNTLQLLSTEQISSVFEKVQKQRHGRVWDLVKASHTRQRLECMETPALKFVAKYVLPLIPKQALKDKWIKTYCPAISLSMLPQPSRPMQIPYHDELFRAPVSRGWPGLMVYAAYISLAWLAFQLLFVAMEGNGTRDLIRDVIVRRVMTEKEVPLRQNYTGWQGIDRILRVLAAMFFSTVTSSSPQQIVQIFYFLSVVLPLVTIFTVEGFRPKNKWTLLAVPSLWATLCQLRGIGFIAPLYFLTGAFVSRSIEYYSPPFTALPVATAKAILPAAIFGFIIPSMLLFFPYNDADIHQVVIAFWQPAPVLVPILTGVFSYLIQSQIGNSNNDGSKQMKEETDLSHLKTVYKATGIISACFHIFTAVGCMVSNDISLTNVLLRKDSFAPISNLGDGVFVFFQNDCLMTAVAVFLCCMVAIRDLYRVGLSNVTLLGGMGAVVAGFGFVGPGATAAAVWYWREHLLGGKDARR
;
A
#
# COMPACT_ATOMS: atom_id res chain seq x y z
N MET A 1 -29.10 26.59 37.73
CA MET A 1 -27.64 26.44 37.87
C MET A 1 -27.10 26.02 36.52
N THR A 2 -26.36 26.88 35.82
CA THR A 2 -25.70 26.51 34.57
C THR A 2 -24.61 25.48 34.88
N ALA A 3 -24.66 24.31 34.25
CA ALA A 3 -23.66 23.26 34.46
C ALA A 3 -22.26 23.83 34.21
N LYS A 4 -21.29 23.53 35.09
CA LYS A 4 -19.90 23.92 34.86
C LYS A 4 -19.39 23.23 33.59
N PRO A 5 -18.65 23.93 32.72
CA PRO A 5 -18.10 23.33 31.51
C PRO A 5 -17.09 22.23 31.86
N PHE A 6 -17.05 21.17 31.05
CA PHE A 6 -16.11 20.05 31.22
C PHE A 6 -14.67 20.55 31.13
N LYS A 7 -13.82 20.18 32.11
CA LYS A 7 -12.45 20.70 32.26
C LYS A 7 -11.39 19.61 32.18
N VAL A 8 -10.39 19.82 31.33
CA VAL A 8 -9.23 18.94 31.15
C VAL A 8 -7.97 19.55 31.77
N ILE A 9 -7.33 18.85 32.72
CA ILE A 9 -6.00 19.23 33.20
C ILE A 9 -4.95 18.53 32.34
N ILE A 10 -4.03 19.28 31.76
CA ILE A 10 -2.96 18.77 30.90
C ILE A 10 -1.63 18.96 31.63
N ALA A 11 -0.96 17.86 32.00
CA ALA A 11 0.37 17.92 32.59
C ALA A 11 1.43 17.89 31.50
N GLY A 12 2.15 19.00 31.31
CA GLY A 12 3.22 19.18 30.33
C GLY A 12 2.79 19.99 29.09
N GLY A 13 3.46 21.12 28.87
CA GLY A 13 3.39 21.98 27.69
C GLY A 13 4.27 21.50 26.53
N SER A 14 4.32 20.18 26.31
CA SER A 14 5.04 19.58 25.19
C SER A 14 4.23 19.68 23.88
N ILE A 15 4.77 19.15 22.77
CA ILE A 15 4.01 19.02 21.51
C ILE A 15 2.68 18.29 21.75
N ALA A 16 2.68 17.23 22.56
CA ALA A 16 1.47 16.47 22.86
C ALA A 16 0.44 17.32 23.61
N GLY A 17 0.89 18.02 24.66
CA GLY A 17 0.03 18.80 25.54
C GLY A 17 -0.51 20.06 24.88
N LEU A 18 0.34 20.82 24.17
CA LEU A 18 -0.10 22.02 23.45
C LEU A 18 -0.96 21.71 22.23
N SER A 19 -0.70 20.58 21.54
CA SER A 19 -1.62 20.13 20.49
C SER A 19 -2.99 19.80 21.06
N LEU A 20 -3.04 19.07 22.19
CA LEU A 20 -4.31 18.78 22.87
C LEU A 20 -5.00 20.06 23.34
N ALA A 21 -4.28 20.99 23.97
CA ALA A 21 -4.82 22.28 24.43
C ALA A 21 -5.47 23.05 23.28
N LEU A 22 -4.77 23.20 22.15
CA LEU A 22 -5.30 23.90 20.97
C LEU A 22 -6.50 23.17 20.35
N MET A 23 -6.49 21.84 20.32
CA MET A 23 -7.64 21.04 19.89
C MET A 23 -8.87 21.23 20.79
N LEU A 24 -8.67 21.33 22.11
CA LEU A 24 -9.75 21.56 23.08
C LEU A 24 -10.29 23.00 22.98
N GLU A 25 -9.40 23.99 22.85
CA GLU A 25 -9.76 25.41 22.70
C GLU A 25 -10.64 25.64 21.46
N LYS A 26 -10.25 25.10 20.31
CA LYS A 26 -11.02 25.18 19.06
C LYS A 26 -12.40 24.52 19.13
N ASN A 27 -12.64 23.72 20.16
CA ASN A 27 -13.90 23.02 20.40
C ASN A 27 -14.61 23.49 21.67
N GLY A 28 -14.17 24.60 22.27
CA GLY A 28 -14.83 25.20 23.44
C GLY A 28 -14.79 24.34 24.70
N ILE A 29 -13.86 23.38 24.81
CA ILE A 29 -13.66 22.59 26.03
C ILE A 29 -12.68 23.32 26.94
N ASP A 30 -13.02 23.44 28.23
CA ASP A 30 -12.15 24.11 29.18
C ASP A 30 -10.90 23.27 29.50
N PHE A 31 -9.76 23.93 29.68
CA PHE A 31 -8.50 23.25 29.96
C PHE A 31 -7.55 24.11 30.79
N VAL A 32 -6.54 23.46 31.36
CA VAL A 32 -5.35 24.13 31.91
C VAL A 32 -4.11 23.29 31.61
N VAL A 33 -3.05 23.90 31.11
CA VAL A 33 -1.75 23.28 30.88
C VAL A 33 -0.83 23.63 32.04
N LEU A 34 -0.26 22.62 32.67
CA LEU A 34 0.70 22.74 33.77
C LEU A 34 2.08 22.32 33.26
N GLU A 35 2.92 23.30 32.89
CA GLU A 35 4.28 23.09 32.39
C GLU A 35 5.31 23.24 33.52
N ALA A 36 6.22 22.28 33.64
CA ALA A 36 7.20 22.23 34.71
C ALA A 36 8.34 23.25 34.56
N TYR A 37 8.72 23.59 33.32
CA TYR A 37 9.76 24.58 33.05
C TYR A 37 9.24 26.01 33.20
N PRO A 38 10.11 26.99 33.50
CA PRO A 38 9.74 28.40 33.64
C PRO A 38 9.46 29.09 32.29
N SER A 39 9.78 28.45 31.18
CA SER A 39 9.50 28.92 29.82
C SER A 39 8.80 27.82 29.05
N ILE A 40 7.83 28.17 28.21
CA ILE A 40 7.02 27.20 27.47
C ILE A 40 7.79 26.51 26.34
N ALA A 41 8.70 27.24 25.68
CA ALA A 41 9.50 26.75 24.56
C ALA A 41 11.00 26.82 24.86
N PRO A 42 11.49 26.11 25.90
CA PRO A 42 12.90 26.15 26.25
C PRO A 42 13.74 25.53 25.12
N GLN A 43 15.02 25.92 25.01
CA GLN A 43 15.98 25.24 24.13
C GLN A 43 16.37 23.88 24.73
N ALA A 44 15.40 22.97 24.83
CA ALA A 44 15.54 21.64 25.39
C ALA A 44 15.16 20.57 24.35
N GLY A 45 16.09 19.64 24.12
CA GLY A 45 15.94 18.57 23.12
C GLY A 45 16.51 18.91 21.74
N ALA A 46 16.48 17.92 20.83
CA ALA A 46 16.95 18.04 19.46
C ALA A 46 15.89 18.64 18.52
N SER A 47 16.07 18.41 17.22
CA SER A 47 15.06 18.60 16.19
C SER A 47 13.88 17.65 16.31
N ILE A 48 12.81 18.02 15.64
CA ILE A 48 11.69 17.14 15.29
C ILE A 48 11.53 17.08 13.78
N GLY A 49 11.24 15.88 13.26
CA GLY A 49 10.69 15.73 11.91
C GLY A 49 9.17 15.80 11.97
N VAL A 50 8.56 16.76 11.28
CA VAL A 50 7.10 16.85 11.11
C VAL A 50 6.76 16.25 9.75
N LEU A 51 5.91 15.23 9.79
CA LEU A 51 5.66 14.32 8.67
C LEU A 51 4.22 14.51 8.17
N PRO A 52 3.85 13.99 6.99
CA PRO A 52 2.51 14.19 6.43
C PRO A 52 1.36 13.79 7.34
N ASN A 53 1.55 12.79 8.20
CA ASN A 53 0.55 12.40 9.20
C ASN A 53 0.36 13.43 10.32
N GLY A 54 1.43 14.09 10.79
CA GLY A 54 1.33 15.18 11.75
C GLY A 54 0.86 16.49 11.12
N LEU A 55 1.40 16.84 9.94
CA LEU A 55 1.06 18.07 9.21
C LEU A 55 -0.43 18.12 8.86
N ARG A 56 -1.05 17.00 8.47
CA ARG A 56 -2.50 16.93 8.21
C ARG A 56 -3.35 17.43 9.38
N ILE A 57 -2.98 17.06 10.60
CA ILE A 57 -3.70 17.50 11.81
C ILE A 57 -3.33 18.96 12.13
N LEU A 58 -2.06 19.32 12.02
CA LEU A 58 -1.61 20.71 12.22
C LEU A 58 -2.24 21.68 11.21
N ASP A 59 -2.59 21.22 10.02
CA ASP A 59 -3.30 22.02 9.00
C ASP A 59 -4.74 22.33 9.46
N GLN A 60 -5.45 21.35 10.04
CA GLN A 60 -6.77 21.59 10.66
C GLN A 60 -6.68 22.56 11.85
N LEU A 61 -5.53 22.62 12.53
CA LEU A 61 -5.28 23.56 13.62
C LEU A 61 -4.81 24.94 13.15
N GLY A 62 -4.53 25.11 11.85
CA GLY A 62 -4.03 26.37 11.28
C GLY A 62 -2.55 26.63 11.57
N CYS A 63 -1.77 25.58 11.82
CA CYS A 63 -0.33 25.63 12.12
C CYS A 63 0.56 25.18 10.96
N CYS A 64 0.02 24.46 9.96
CA CYS A 64 0.82 23.80 8.92
C CYS A 64 1.71 24.77 8.13
N ASP A 65 1.13 25.85 7.60
CA ASP A 65 1.87 26.79 6.74
C ASP A 65 3.01 27.47 7.50
N GLU A 66 2.80 27.83 8.77
CA GLU A 66 3.84 28.39 9.65
C GLU A 66 4.94 27.38 9.97
N VAL A 67 4.59 26.11 10.23
CA VAL A 67 5.57 25.03 10.45
C VAL A 67 6.44 24.83 9.21
N VAL A 68 5.84 24.79 8.02
CA VAL A 68 6.57 24.61 6.76
C VAL A 68 7.44 25.82 6.47
N ALA A 69 6.93 27.04 6.66
CA ALA A 69 7.70 28.26 6.48
C ALA A 69 8.90 28.34 7.43
N MET A 70 8.70 28.01 8.72
CA MET A 70 9.75 28.01 9.72
C MET A 70 10.81 26.92 9.52
N ALA A 71 10.47 25.81 8.88
CA ALA A 71 11.45 24.79 8.54
C ALA A 71 12.39 25.25 7.40
N GLU A 72 11.96 26.23 6.59
CA GLU A 72 12.61 26.82 5.40
C GLU A 72 12.88 25.82 4.26
N TYR A 73 13.38 24.64 4.58
CA TYR A 73 13.83 23.63 3.63
C TYR A 73 13.11 22.29 3.91
N PRO A 74 12.03 21.99 3.16
CA PRO A 74 11.52 20.63 3.06
C PRO A 74 12.62 19.63 2.65
N VAL A 75 12.47 18.37 3.05
CA VAL A 75 13.37 17.30 2.62
C VAL A 75 13.11 17.00 1.14
N GLU A 76 14.02 17.40 0.28
CA GLU A 76 14.01 17.13 -1.16
C GLU A 76 14.80 15.88 -1.54
N LYS A 77 15.82 15.52 -0.75
CA LYS A 77 16.66 14.34 -1.02
C LYS A 77 16.82 13.47 0.20
N VAL A 78 16.63 12.16 0.04
CA VAL A 78 16.94 11.15 1.05
C VAL A 78 18.12 10.32 0.55
N ILE A 79 19.21 10.30 1.29
CA ILE A 79 20.48 9.70 0.85
C ILE A 79 20.94 8.68 1.88
N PHE A 80 21.10 7.43 1.44
CA PHE A 80 21.68 6.36 2.22
C PHE A 80 23.15 6.15 1.85
N ARG A 81 23.99 6.11 2.87
CA ARG A 81 25.45 6.12 2.75
C ARG A 81 26.06 4.95 3.49
N ASN A 82 27.19 4.47 2.97
CA ASN A 82 28.00 3.48 3.66
C ASN A 82 28.95 4.13 4.69
N SER A 83 29.72 3.32 5.40
CA SER A 83 30.68 3.77 6.42
C SER A 83 31.81 4.68 5.92
N ALA A 84 32.02 4.78 4.61
CA ALA A 84 32.94 5.73 4.00
C ALA A 84 32.25 7.04 3.57
N GLY A 85 30.99 7.25 3.98
CA GLY A 85 30.17 8.39 3.60
C GLY A 85 29.67 8.37 2.15
N GLN A 86 30.01 7.33 1.38
CA GLN A 86 29.66 7.24 -0.04
C GLN A 86 28.18 6.88 -0.22
N PRO A 87 27.43 7.60 -1.07
CA PRO A 87 26.04 7.27 -1.34
C PRO A 87 25.96 5.97 -2.13
N PHE A 88 25.15 5.01 -1.65
CA PHE A 88 24.84 3.79 -2.42
C PHE A 88 23.38 3.77 -2.88
N TRP A 89 22.54 4.65 -2.34
CA TRP A 89 21.14 4.76 -2.70
C TRP A 89 20.60 6.16 -2.37
N SER A 90 19.83 6.76 -3.27
CA SER A 90 19.18 8.05 -3.05
C SER A 90 17.78 8.12 -3.65
N LEU A 91 16.94 8.96 -3.05
CA LEU A 91 15.74 9.50 -3.69
C LEU A 91 15.92 10.98 -3.92
N GLU A 92 15.81 11.35 -5.19
CA GLU A 92 15.65 12.72 -5.63
C GLU A 92 14.16 13.07 -5.67
N ASP A 93 13.85 14.37 -5.68
CA ASP A 93 12.48 14.92 -5.74
C ASP A 93 11.54 14.38 -4.65
N PHE A 94 12.10 14.04 -3.47
CA PHE A 94 11.34 13.45 -2.38
C PHE A 94 10.28 14.40 -1.83
N GLY A 95 10.58 15.70 -1.75
CA GLY A 95 9.66 16.71 -1.22
C GLY A 95 8.42 16.82 -2.09
N ARG A 96 8.61 16.98 -3.40
CA ARG A 96 7.54 16.97 -4.40
C ARG A 96 6.71 15.68 -4.35
N ASP A 97 7.37 14.52 -4.30
CA ASP A 97 6.69 13.22 -4.24
C ASP A 97 5.82 13.06 -2.98
N MET A 98 6.25 13.61 -1.83
CA MET A 98 5.44 13.60 -0.60
C MET A 98 4.22 14.53 -0.71
N VAL A 99 4.40 15.74 -1.26
CA VAL A 99 3.30 16.69 -1.47
C VAL A 99 2.29 16.13 -2.47
N ASP A 100 2.72 15.64 -3.63
CA ASP A 100 1.81 15.11 -4.65
C ASP A 100 1.00 13.91 -4.13
N ARG A 101 1.59 13.06 -3.27
CA ARG A 101 0.94 11.86 -2.75
C ARG A 101 0.04 12.12 -1.56
N HIS A 102 0.51 12.92 -0.61
CA HIS A 102 -0.10 13.05 0.71
C HIS A 102 -0.59 14.47 1.02
N GLY A 103 -0.33 15.44 0.14
CA GLY A 103 -0.68 16.84 0.31
C GLY A 103 0.29 17.64 1.17
N TYR A 104 1.31 16.99 1.76
CA TYR A 104 2.22 17.61 2.73
C TYR A 104 3.68 17.15 2.55
N PRO A 105 4.66 18.02 2.81
CA PRO A 105 6.08 17.67 2.77
C PRO A 105 6.54 16.90 4.01
N VAL A 106 7.83 16.55 4.04
CA VAL A 106 8.55 16.18 5.26
C VAL A 106 9.49 17.32 5.62
N VAL A 107 9.42 17.82 6.85
CA VAL A 107 10.21 18.97 7.30
C VAL A 107 10.91 18.68 8.63
N PHE A 108 12.06 19.32 8.86
CA PHE A 108 12.78 19.26 10.13
C PHE A 108 13.00 20.67 10.68
N LEU A 109 12.76 20.86 11.98
CA LEU A 109 12.96 22.12 12.68
C LEU A 109 13.31 21.87 14.15
N ASP A 110 13.76 22.92 14.85
CA ASP A 110 14.01 22.84 16.28
C ASP A 110 12.69 22.50 16.98
N ARG A 111 12.70 21.54 17.91
CA ARG A 111 11.48 21.17 18.66
C ARG A 111 10.81 22.37 19.31
N ARG A 112 11.60 23.33 19.81
CA ARG A 112 11.09 24.57 20.42
C ARG A 112 10.25 25.43 19.45
N MET A 113 10.54 25.40 18.15
CA MET A 113 9.83 26.21 17.16
C MET A 113 8.40 25.70 16.98
N LEU A 114 8.21 24.37 16.89
CA LEU A 114 6.86 23.79 16.84
C LEU A 114 6.08 24.04 18.14
N ILE A 115 6.74 23.93 19.30
CA ILE A 115 6.13 24.26 20.60
C ILE A 115 5.67 25.73 20.62
N GLN A 116 6.52 26.64 20.15
CA GLN A 116 6.20 28.06 20.08
C GLN A 116 5.01 28.33 19.15
N ILE A 117 4.96 27.73 17.95
CA ILE A 117 3.82 27.83 17.03
C ILE A 117 2.52 27.37 17.70
N LEU A 118 2.54 26.19 18.33
CA LEU A 118 1.36 25.65 19.02
C LEU A 118 0.93 26.56 20.17
N TYR A 119 1.88 27.05 20.96
CA TYR A 119 1.60 28.00 22.02
C TYR A 119 0.99 29.27 21.45
N ASP A 120 1.59 29.89 20.42
CA ASP A 120 1.17 31.15 19.81
C ASP A 120 -0.26 31.08 19.25
N LYS A 121 -0.68 29.91 18.78
CA LYS A 121 -2.03 29.65 18.27
C LYS A 121 -3.11 29.47 19.34
N ILE A 122 -2.74 29.26 20.60
CA ILE A 122 -3.70 29.23 21.71
C ILE A 122 -4.15 30.66 22.02
N GLU A 123 -5.44 30.97 22.02
CA GLU A 123 -5.93 32.33 22.27
C GLU A 123 -5.78 32.71 23.75
N ASP A 124 -6.22 31.85 24.66
CA ASP A 124 -6.16 32.11 26.10
C ASP A 124 -4.85 31.61 26.74
N LYS A 125 -3.82 32.47 26.69
CA LYS A 125 -2.52 32.18 27.30
C LYS A 125 -2.59 32.00 28.83
N SER A 126 -3.62 32.53 29.49
CA SER A 126 -3.76 32.41 30.96
C SER A 126 -3.98 30.97 31.42
N LYS A 127 -4.39 30.09 30.49
CA LYS A 127 -4.56 28.65 30.72
C LYS A 127 -3.27 27.85 30.57
N VAL A 128 -2.15 28.48 30.19
CA VAL A 128 -0.85 27.81 30.05
C VAL A 128 0.09 28.31 31.14
N LEU A 129 0.20 27.52 32.20
CA LEU A 129 0.91 27.89 33.43
C LEU A 129 2.28 27.21 33.47
N THR A 130 3.34 28.01 33.42
CA THR A 130 4.74 27.56 33.56
C THR A 130 5.16 27.48 35.02
N SER A 131 6.27 26.79 35.30
CA SER A 131 6.75 26.50 36.67
C SER A 131 5.76 25.69 37.53
N GLU A 132 4.81 25.00 36.91
CA GLU A 132 3.76 24.20 37.54
C GLU A 132 4.07 22.71 37.39
N ARG A 133 5.15 22.25 38.02
CA ARG A 133 5.51 20.83 37.99
C ARG A 133 4.48 20.01 38.77
N VAL A 134 3.75 19.13 38.10
CA VAL A 134 2.86 18.15 38.75
C VAL A 134 3.66 17.19 39.65
N VAL A 135 3.20 17.01 40.89
CA VAL A 135 3.82 16.09 41.88
C VAL A 135 2.85 15.06 42.43
N ALA A 136 1.55 15.38 42.53
CA ALA A 136 0.53 14.48 43.06
C ALA A 136 -0.80 14.60 42.28
N ILE A 137 -1.56 13.51 42.26
CA ILE A 137 -2.90 13.43 41.66
C ILE A 137 -3.83 12.72 42.63
N GLU A 138 -4.92 13.37 42.99
CA GLU A 138 -6.00 12.81 43.80
C GLU A 138 -7.21 12.56 42.92
N ASN A 139 -7.52 11.29 42.69
CA ASN A 139 -8.63 10.87 41.83
C ASN A 139 -9.95 10.74 42.63
N ALA A 140 -10.39 11.87 43.21
CA ALA A 140 -11.58 11.95 44.05
C ALA A 140 -12.86 12.10 43.21
N LEU A 141 -13.54 10.98 42.93
CA LEU A 141 -14.76 10.96 42.11
C LEU A 141 -15.84 11.94 42.65
N PRO A 142 -16.51 12.72 41.77
CA PRO A 142 -16.51 12.63 40.31
C PRO A 142 -15.45 13.52 39.61
N HIS A 143 -14.40 13.97 40.29
CA HIS A 143 -13.38 14.86 39.71
C HIS A 143 -11.96 14.32 39.94
N VAL A 144 -10.97 15.05 39.45
CA VAL A 144 -9.56 14.82 39.76
C VAL A 144 -8.92 16.14 40.18
N THR A 145 -8.08 16.09 41.21
CA THR A 145 -7.30 17.23 41.68
C THR A 145 -5.81 16.95 41.47
N VAL A 146 -5.11 17.91 40.86
CA VAL A 146 -3.68 17.85 40.58
C VAL A 146 -2.98 18.89 41.44
N THR A 147 -1.97 18.45 42.19
CA THR A 147 -1.14 19.32 43.02
C THR A 147 0.23 19.49 42.39
N THR A 148 0.70 20.73 42.34
CA THR A 148 2.01 21.09 41.78
C THR A 148 3.06 21.30 42.85
N GLN A 149 4.33 21.33 42.46
CA GLN A 149 5.47 21.53 43.35
C GLN A 149 5.39 22.87 44.10
N MET A 150 4.70 23.86 43.54
CA MET A 150 4.45 25.16 44.17
C MET A 150 3.36 25.11 45.24
N GLY A 151 2.68 23.97 45.42
CA GLY A 151 1.55 23.81 46.33
C GLY A 151 0.21 24.24 45.75
N ASN A 152 0.16 24.62 44.46
CA ASN A 152 -1.08 24.99 43.78
C ASN A 152 -1.89 23.73 43.46
N SER A 153 -3.21 23.82 43.60
CA SER A 153 -4.15 22.72 43.34
C SER A 153 -5.12 23.08 42.23
N TYR A 154 -5.27 22.18 41.26
CA TYR A 154 -6.14 22.34 40.10
C TYR A 154 -7.13 21.19 40.05
N THR A 155 -8.44 21.49 40.07
CA THR A 155 -9.50 20.49 39.92
C THR A 155 -10.09 20.51 38.51
N GLY A 156 -10.37 19.33 37.97
CA GLY A 156 -10.97 19.12 36.65
C GLY A 156 -11.69 17.78 36.58
N ASP A 157 -12.25 17.46 35.41
CA ASP A 157 -12.99 16.22 35.18
C ASP A 157 -12.08 15.05 34.80
N ILE A 158 -10.98 15.37 34.09
CA ILE A 158 -9.92 14.43 33.73
C ILE A 158 -8.54 15.10 33.81
N VAL A 159 -7.50 14.28 33.94
CA VAL A 159 -6.10 14.68 33.81
C VAL A 159 -5.43 13.87 32.71
N VAL A 160 -4.68 14.55 31.84
CA VAL A 160 -3.95 13.98 30.73
C VAL A 160 -2.45 14.25 30.90
N GLY A 161 -1.67 13.19 31.07
CA GLY A 161 -0.22 13.20 31.14
C GLY A 161 0.42 13.31 29.77
N ALA A 162 0.93 14.50 29.47
CA ALA A 162 1.72 14.84 28.28
C ALA A 162 3.17 15.21 28.64
N ASP A 163 3.64 14.68 29.79
CA ASP A 163 4.89 15.00 30.51
C ASP A 163 6.07 14.09 30.14
N GLY A 164 5.91 13.29 29.09
CA GLY A 164 7.00 12.58 28.41
C GLY A 164 7.48 11.30 29.08
N ILE A 165 8.69 10.87 28.74
CA ILE A 165 9.25 9.56 29.10
C ILE A 165 9.43 9.34 30.61
N HIS A 166 9.56 10.41 31.39
CA HIS A 166 9.68 10.38 32.85
C HIS A 166 8.39 10.82 33.53
N SER A 167 7.24 10.48 32.91
CA SER A 167 5.91 10.93 33.31
C SER A 167 5.62 10.71 34.80
N THR A 168 5.38 11.80 35.52
CA THR A 168 4.84 11.77 36.88
C THR A 168 3.39 11.32 36.84
N VAL A 169 2.61 11.76 35.85
CA VAL A 169 1.20 11.35 35.72
C VAL A 169 1.08 9.84 35.58
N ARG A 170 1.94 9.20 34.77
CA ARG A 170 1.98 7.74 34.65
C ARG A 170 2.26 7.06 35.99
N LYS A 171 3.22 7.59 36.75
CA LYS A 171 3.56 7.06 38.08
C LYS A 171 2.39 7.16 39.05
N GLN A 172 1.71 8.31 39.09
CA GLN A 172 0.55 8.55 39.95
C GLN A 172 -0.65 7.68 39.53
N MET A 173 -0.93 7.58 38.21
CA MET A 173 -1.95 6.68 37.64
C MET A 173 -1.73 5.23 38.09
N TRP A 174 -0.47 4.78 38.08
CA TRP A 174 -0.11 3.46 38.51
C TRP A 174 -0.33 3.24 40.01
N GLN A 175 0.09 4.19 40.85
CA GLN A 175 -0.10 4.11 42.30
C GLN A 175 -1.60 4.06 42.65
N GLU A 176 -2.40 4.86 41.96
CA GLU A 176 -3.86 4.88 42.15
C GLU A 176 -4.53 3.59 41.67
N ALA A 177 -4.12 3.06 40.51
CA ALA A 177 -4.56 1.75 40.05
C ALA A 177 -4.20 0.65 41.06
N GLN A 178 -2.97 0.61 41.56
CA GLN A 178 -2.56 -0.36 42.58
C GLN A 178 -3.36 -0.29 43.88
N ARG A 179 -3.81 0.90 44.26
CA ARG A 179 -4.62 1.11 45.48
C ARG A 179 -6.07 0.65 45.28
N THR A 180 -6.63 0.88 44.09
CA THR A 180 -8.07 0.76 43.83
C THR A 180 -8.44 -0.52 43.06
N ASP A 181 -7.66 -0.90 42.05
CA ASP A 181 -7.78 -2.15 41.29
C ASP A 181 -6.38 -2.66 40.86
N PRO A 182 -5.72 -3.46 41.72
CA PRO A 182 -4.37 -3.96 41.46
C PRO A 182 -4.24 -4.81 40.19
N THR A 183 -5.35 -5.29 39.62
CA THR A 183 -5.37 -6.12 38.42
C THR A 183 -5.39 -5.30 37.13
N TRP A 184 -5.66 -4.00 37.22
CA TRP A 184 -5.81 -3.12 36.06
C TRP A 184 -4.52 -2.99 35.25
N ILE A 185 -3.39 -2.83 35.94
CA ILE A 185 -2.07 -2.71 35.32
C ILE A 185 -1.17 -3.86 35.79
N ASP A 186 -0.64 -4.60 34.82
CA ASP A 186 0.27 -5.72 35.05
C ASP A 186 1.55 -5.23 35.73
N PRO A 187 1.91 -5.72 36.94
CA PRO A 187 3.10 -5.27 37.67
C PRO A 187 4.40 -5.38 36.88
N SER A 188 4.50 -6.34 35.94
CA SER A 188 5.69 -6.51 35.09
C SER A 188 5.94 -5.34 34.15
N GLU A 189 4.90 -4.56 33.82
CA GLU A 189 4.97 -3.42 32.89
C GLU A 189 5.87 -2.29 33.42
N ARG A 190 6.12 -2.23 34.74
CA ARG A 190 7.01 -1.23 35.35
C ARG A 190 8.46 -1.37 34.89
N ASN A 191 8.93 -2.59 34.76
CA ASN A 191 10.31 -2.91 34.34
C ASN A 191 10.38 -3.41 32.88
N ALA A 192 9.24 -3.54 32.21
CA ALA A 192 9.16 -4.02 30.84
C ALA A 192 9.86 -3.15 29.78
N PRO A 193 9.92 -1.80 29.88
CA PRO A 193 10.52 -0.98 28.82
C PRO A 193 11.95 -1.42 28.49
N PRO A 194 12.23 -1.88 27.25
CA PRO A 194 13.56 -2.26 26.82
C PRO A 194 14.33 -1.05 26.27
N ALA A 195 15.65 -1.03 26.45
CA ALA A 195 16.56 -0.18 25.70
C ALA A 195 17.67 -1.03 25.09
N THR A 196 17.72 -1.09 23.76
CA THR A 196 18.79 -1.79 23.00
C THR A 196 19.80 -0.80 22.42
N TYR A 197 19.40 0.45 22.28
CA TYR A 197 20.19 1.51 21.67
C TYR A 197 20.37 2.69 22.63
N ALA A 198 21.44 3.45 22.40
CA ALA A 198 21.64 4.77 22.96
C ALA A 198 22.01 5.74 21.83
N CYS A 199 21.75 7.03 22.02
CA CYS A 199 21.96 8.04 21.01
C CYS A 199 22.55 9.31 21.60
N ILE A 200 23.58 9.82 20.93
CA ILE A 200 23.95 11.24 21.04
C ILE A 200 23.17 11.97 19.96
N PHE A 201 22.22 12.81 20.38
CA PHE A 201 21.58 13.74 19.47
C PHE A 201 22.18 15.13 19.65
N GLY A 202 22.30 15.86 18.55
CA GLY A 202 22.85 17.21 18.57
C GLY A 202 22.34 18.11 17.46
N ILE A 203 22.63 19.39 17.66
CA ILE A 203 22.33 20.47 16.71
C ILE A 203 23.65 21.18 16.47
N SER A 204 24.01 21.39 15.21
CA SER A 204 25.20 22.14 14.81
C SER A 204 24.83 23.29 13.88
N ARG A 205 25.75 24.26 13.77
CA ARG A 205 25.58 25.46 12.96
C ARG A 205 26.73 25.60 11.96
N GLY A 206 26.43 25.98 10.72
CA GLY A 206 27.47 26.40 9.77
C GLY A 206 28.42 25.28 9.35
N VAL A 207 27.92 24.04 9.24
CA VAL A 207 28.72 22.88 8.83
C VAL A 207 28.75 22.80 7.29
N PRO A 208 29.90 23.08 6.63
CA PRO A 208 29.99 23.02 5.18
C PRO A 208 29.85 21.57 4.69
N GLY A 209 29.28 21.38 3.49
CA GLY A 209 29.18 20.06 2.85
C GLY A 209 27.95 19.22 3.21
N ILE A 210 27.03 19.75 4.02
CA ILE A 210 25.67 19.20 4.19
C ILE A 210 24.69 20.09 3.42
N GLU A 211 24.19 19.58 2.29
CA GLU A 211 23.22 20.29 1.44
C GLU A 211 21.88 20.49 2.17
N LYS A 212 21.24 21.64 1.95
CA LYS A 212 19.91 21.96 2.50
C LYS A 212 18.83 21.11 1.84
N GLY A 213 17.77 20.81 2.59
CA GLY A 213 16.71 19.91 2.13
C GLY A 213 17.19 18.46 1.98
N THR A 214 18.26 18.05 2.66
CA THR A 214 18.76 16.66 2.60
C THR A 214 18.58 15.93 3.91
N LEU A 215 18.27 14.64 3.79
CA LEU A 215 18.24 13.70 4.90
C LEU A 215 19.25 12.59 4.62
N ASN A 216 20.34 12.58 5.39
CA ASN A 216 21.41 11.60 5.25
C ASN A 216 21.26 10.49 6.31
N SER A 217 21.32 9.24 5.88
CA SER A 217 21.44 8.06 6.75
C SER A 217 22.76 7.36 6.43
N VAL A 218 23.61 7.15 7.44
CA VAL A 218 24.90 6.45 7.29
C VAL A 218 24.81 5.14 8.05
N LEU A 219 24.99 4.04 7.32
CA LEU A 219 24.89 2.69 7.85
C LEU A 219 26.28 2.19 8.24
N ASN A 220 26.42 1.79 9.51
CA ASN A 220 27.66 1.26 10.08
C ASN A 220 27.40 -0.04 10.85
N GLU A 221 28.48 -0.71 11.24
CA GLU A 221 28.41 -1.87 12.10
C GLU A 221 28.29 -1.40 13.55
N HIS A 222 27.20 -1.82 14.21
CA HIS A 222 26.80 -1.48 15.58
C HIS A 222 26.52 0.00 15.87
N THR A 223 26.67 0.86 14.87
CA THR A 223 26.35 2.29 14.95
C THR A 223 25.62 2.76 13.70
N SER A 224 24.98 3.91 13.75
CA SER A 224 24.46 4.58 12.56
C SER A 224 24.36 6.08 12.78
N TYR A 225 24.30 6.82 11.66
CA TYR A 225 24.03 8.25 11.69
C TYR A 225 22.72 8.59 10.99
N PHE A 226 21.96 9.50 11.58
CA PHE A 226 20.79 10.12 10.97
C PHE A 226 20.94 11.63 11.02
N ILE A 227 20.98 12.29 9.87
CA ILE A 227 21.46 13.68 9.74
C ILE A 227 20.54 14.47 8.80
N PRO A 228 19.43 15.03 9.33
CA PRO A 228 18.60 15.98 8.61
C PRO A 228 19.20 17.38 8.59
N SER A 229 19.08 18.07 7.45
CA SER A 229 19.26 19.52 7.39
C SER A 229 18.15 20.24 8.17
N GLY A 230 18.48 21.33 8.86
CA GLY A 230 17.51 22.21 9.52
C GLY A 230 17.42 23.61 8.91
N PRO A 231 16.50 24.45 9.42
CA PRO A 231 16.33 25.85 9.01
C PRO A 231 17.58 26.69 9.19
N GLY A 232 17.70 27.75 8.39
CA GLY A 232 18.89 28.60 8.35
C GLY A 232 20.14 27.78 8.05
N ASP A 233 21.16 27.92 8.88
CA ASP A 233 22.46 27.24 8.79
C ASP A 233 22.58 26.00 9.71
N ARG A 234 21.45 25.50 10.23
CA ARG A 234 21.44 24.36 11.17
C ARG A 234 21.56 23.02 10.47
N THR A 235 22.20 22.08 11.18
CA THR A 235 22.25 20.66 10.86
C THR A 235 21.97 19.85 12.11
N TYR A 236 21.00 18.95 12.02
CA TYR A 236 20.68 18.02 13.09
C TYR A 236 21.40 16.71 12.86
N TRP A 237 21.78 16.04 13.94
CA TRP A 237 22.46 14.76 13.82
C TRP A 237 22.18 13.87 15.03
N PHE A 238 22.13 12.57 14.75
CA PHE A 238 21.90 11.51 15.71
C PHE A 238 22.96 10.45 15.44
N LEU A 239 23.84 10.23 16.40
CA LEU A 239 24.77 9.11 16.43
C LEU A 239 24.18 8.05 17.35
N VAL A 240 23.67 6.96 16.74
CA VAL A 240 23.05 5.85 17.46
C VAL A 240 24.06 4.72 17.61
N ARG A 241 24.10 4.10 18.80
CA ARG A 241 24.95 2.94 19.10
C ARG A 241 24.12 1.82 19.70
N ASN A 242 24.36 0.60 19.21
CA ASN A 242 23.85 -0.62 19.82
C ASN A 242 24.58 -0.90 21.14
N LEU A 243 23.84 -1.14 22.23
CA LEU A 243 24.41 -1.44 23.55
C LEU A 243 24.97 -2.86 23.67
N GLY A 244 24.85 -3.69 22.64
CA GLY A 244 25.26 -5.10 22.60
C GLY A 244 24.29 -6.05 23.30
N LYS A 245 23.42 -5.53 24.17
CA LYS A 245 22.35 -6.25 24.85
C LYS A 245 21.16 -5.33 25.10
N THR A 246 19.98 -5.93 25.18
CA THR A 246 18.76 -5.23 25.61
C THR A 246 18.74 -5.11 27.14
N MET A 247 18.66 -3.88 27.63
CA MET A 247 18.57 -3.52 29.05
C MET A 247 17.12 -3.18 29.42
N HIS A 248 16.73 -3.39 30.67
CA HIS A 248 15.35 -3.19 31.13
C HIS A 248 15.29 -2.41 32.44
N GLY A 249 14.21 -1.65 32.64
CA GLY A 249 13.92 -0.98 33.91
C GLY A 249 15.10 -0.15 34.44
N SER A 250 15.54 -0.44 35.67
CA SER A 250 16.64 0.26 36.34
C SER A 250 18.02 0.02 35.73
N ASP A 251 18.18 -1.03 34.92
CA ASP A 251 19.47 -1.36 34.29
C ASP A 251 19.74 -0.49 33.06
N ILE A 252 18.75 0.28 32.59
CA ILE A 252 18.92 1.20 31.46
C ILE A 252 19.91 2.30 31.86
N PRO A 253 21.05 2.41 31.17
CA PRO A 253 22.11 3.34 31.57
C PRO A 253 21.68 4.79 31.37
N ARG A 254 22.18 5.65 32.25
CA ARG A 254 22.17 7.10 32.08
C ARG A 254 23.60 7.55 31.84
N PHE A 255 23.78 8.43 30.87
CA PHE A 255 25.11 8.83 30.44
C PHE A 255 25.47 10.21 30.98
N THR A 256 26.70 10.31 31.44
CA THR A 256 27.37 11.53 31.85
C THR A 256 27.96 12.26 30.64
N LYS A 257 28.37 13.51 30.82
CA LYS A 257 29.07 14.26 29.77
C LYS A 257 30.44 13.68 29.41
N GLN A 258 31.13 13.07 30.36
CA GLN A 258 32.41 12.40 30.11
C GLN A 258 32.23 11.17 29.22
N GLU A 259 31.16 10.39 29.43
CA GLU A 259 30.83 9.24 28.56
C GLU A 259 30.39 9.68 27.16
N GLU A 260 29.69 10.82 27.05
CA GLU A 260 29.39 11.44 25.75
C GLU A 260 30.67 11.80 25.00
N GLU A 261 31.63 12.46 25.67
CA GLU A 261 32.92 12.85 25.07
C GLU A 261 33.76 11.64 24.66
N ALA A 262 33.76 10.56 25.46
CA ALA A 262 34.46 9.32 25.14
C ALA A 262 33.90 8.69 23.85
N MET A 263 32.57 8.61 23.73
CA MET A 263 31.90 8.09 22.54
C MET A 263 32.15 8.98 21.32
N VAL A 264 32.17 10.30 21.49
CA VAL A 264 32.52 11.23 20.41
C VAL A 264 33.94 11.04 19.91
N LYS A 265 34.89 10.80 20.83
CA LYS A 265 36.30 10.55 20.49
C LYS A 265 36.47 9.25 19.70
N GLU A 266 35.73 8.20 20.06
CA GLU A 266 35.70 6.93 19.33
C GLU A 266 35.26 7.12 17.86
N HIS A 267 34.30 8.00 17.63
CA HIS A 267 33.68 8.25 16.33
C HIS A 267 34.19 9.52 15.63
N TRP A 268 35.26 10.13 16.11
CA TRP A 268 35.71 11.46 15.70
C TRP A 268 35.96 11.58 14.19
N ASP A 269 36.55 10.53 13.62
CA ASP A 269 36.95 10.45 12.21
C ASP A 269 35.94 9.72 11.34
N ASP A 270 34.75 9.40 11.83
CA ASP A 270 33.73 8.76 11.01
C ASP A 270 33.32 9.65 9.84
N TYR A 271 33.16 9.05 8.66
CA TYR A 271 32.63 9.75 7.49
C TYR A 271 31.11 9.89 7.61
N VAL A 272 30.64 11.13 7.52
CA VAL A 272 29.23 11.47 7.41
C VAL A 272 28.83 11.60 5.94
N THR A 273 29.66 12.30 5.17
CA THR A 273 29.64 12.34 3.70
C THR A 273 31.05 12.06 3.19
N PRO A 274 31.31 11.99 1.87
CA PRO A 274 32.67 11.81 1.37
C PRO A 274 33.65 12.90 1.83
N THR A 275 33.14 14.08 2.17
CA THR A 275 33.94 15.26 2.51
C THR A 275 33.74 15.77 3.93
N VAL A 276 32.74 15.27 4.67
CA VAL A 276 32.40 15.73 6.02
C VAL A 276 32.63 14.60 7.02
N ARG A 277 33.34 14.92 8.10
CA ARG A 277 33.55 14.04 9.26
C ARG A 277 32.57 14.33 10.37
N PHE A 278 32.33 13.36 11.25
CA PHE A 278 31.54 13.59 12.46
C PHE A 278 32.13 14.69 13.36
N SER A 279 33.46 14.77 13.45
CA SER A 279 34.15 15.85 14.19
C SER A 279 33.75 17.26 13.72
N GLU A 280 33.48 17.47 12.43
CA GLU A 280 33.05 18.77 11.91
C GLU A 280 31.64 19.14 12.38
N LEU A 281 30.74 18.15 12.51
CA LEU A 281 29.44 18.36 13.17
C LEU A 281 29.65 18.71 14.63
N TYR A 282 30.46 17.95 15.36
CA TYR A 282 30.61 18.10 16.81
C TYR A 282 31.32 19.39 17.22
N LYS A 283 32.35 19.83 16.48
CA LYS A 283 33.04 21.12 16.72
C LYS A 283 32.10 22.32 16.61
N ASN A 284 31.14 22.24 15.69
CA ASN A 284 30.17 23.29 15.41
C ASN A 284 28.84 23.12 16.17
N LYS A 285 28.81 22.28 17.21
CA LYS A 285 27.58 21.99 17.96
C LYS A 285 27.10 23.22 18.74
N ILE A 286 25.80 23.47 18.70
CA ILE A 286 25.07 24.35 19.62
C ILE A 286 24.74 23.59 20.91
N SER A 287 24.29 22.34 20.78
CA SER A 287 23.86 21.51 21.89
C SER A 287 23.96 20.03 21.53
N SER A 288 24.26 19.19 22.52
CA SER A 288 24.24 17.73 22.40
C SER A 288 23.82 17.08 23.72
N VAL A 289 23.18 15.91 23.63
CA VAL A 289 22.79 15.10 24.80
C VAL A 289 22.96 13.62 24.45
N TYR A 290 23.60 12.88 25.35
CA TYR A 290 23.69 11.43 25.28
C TYR A 290 22.62 10.75 26.14
N THR A 291 21.80 9.88 25.55
CA THR A 291 20.70 9.22 26.26
C THR A 291 20.44 7.80 25.74
N SER A 292 19.92 6.94 26.61
CA SER A 292 19.37 5.65 26.22
C SER A 292 18.04 5.83 25.48
N LEU A 293 17.74 4.92 24.57
CA LEU A 293 16.53 4.94 23.75
C LEU A 293 15.63 3.78 24.15
N PRO A 294 14.79 3.93 25.19
CA PRO A 294 13.79 2.93 25.49
C PRO A 294 12.67 2.99 24.45
N GLU A 295 12.36 1.85 23.85
CA GLU A 295 11.35 1.74 22.79
C GLU A 295 10.20 0.88 23.32
N TYR A 296 9.04 1.49 23.57
CA TYR A 296 7.96 0.78 24.23
C TYR A 296 6.59 1.38 23.97
N VAL A 297 5.57 0.54 23.98
CA VAL A 297 4.17 0.95 24.04
C VAL A 297 3.57 0.27 25.24
N TYR A 298 3.13 1.09 26.18
CA TYR A 298 2.51 0.61 27.39
C TYR A 298 1.20 -0.13 27.10
N LYS A 299 0.92 -1.20 27.85
CA LYS A 299 -0.30 -2.01 27.71
C LYS A 299 -1.51 -1.25 28.23
N LYS A 300 -1.33 -0.36 29.22
CA LYS A 300 -2.39 0.49 29.78
C LYS A 300 -1.98 1.96 29.74
N TRP A 301 -2.83 2.78 29.13
CA TRP A 301 -2.61 4.22 28.96
C TRP A 301 -3.44 5.07 29.92
N TYR A 302 -4.45 4.47 30.56
CA TYR A 302 -5.40 5.18 31.41
C TYR A 302 -5.82 4.33 32.61
N PHE A 303 -6.33 5.02 33.63
CA PHE A 303 -7.08 4.45 34.74
C PHE A 303 -8.10 5.49 35.20
N GLN A 304 -9.39 5.13 35.17
CA GLN A 304 -10.49 6.02 35.53
C GLN A 304 -10.40 7.39 34.81
N ARG A 305 -10.11 8.48 35.54
CA ARG A 305 -10.06 9.86 35.02
C ARG A 305 -8.65 10.33 34.64
N ILE A 306 -7.68 9.43 34.69
CA ILE A 306 -6.27 9.70 34.38
C ILE A 306 -5.91 9.00 33.06
N MET A 307 -5.39 9.74 32.08
CA MET A 307 -4.84 9.19 30.84
C MET A 307 -3.43 9.73 30.60
N THR A 308 -2.60 8.97 29.89
CA THR A 308 -1.30 9.40 29.37
C THR A 308 -1.34 9.44 27.84
N ILE A 309 -0.55 10.32 27.23
CA ILE A 309 -0.39 10.41 25.77
C ILE A 309 1.06 10.72 25.36
N GLY A 310 1.40 10.48 24.08
CA GLY A 310 2.75 10.70 23.55
C GLY A 310 3.79 9.80 24.21
N ASP A 311 4.99 10.33 24.44
CA ASP A 311 6.11 9.60 25.05
C ASP A 311 5.79 9.00 26.45
N ALA A 312 4.74 9.48 27.13
CA ALA A 312 4.26 8.91 28.40
C ALA A 312 3.49 7.57 28.22
N SER A 313 3.09 7.24 26.99
CA SER A 313 2.33 6.02 26.65
C SER A 313 3.03 5.18 25.59
N HIS A 314 3.74 5.83 24.68
CA HIS A 314 4.40 5.18 23.55
C HIS A 314 5.64 5.94 23.12
N LYS A 315 6.78 5.24 23.13
CA LYS A 315 8.10 5.77 22.81
C LYS A 315 8.71 5.01 21.64
N PHE A 316 9.24 5.79 20.69
CA PHE A 316 9.79 5.32 19.44
C PHE A 316 11.29 5.52 19.39
N GLU A 317 11.96 4.71 18.57
CA GLU A 317 13.26 5.02 18.03
C GLU A 317 13.19 6.25 17.11
N PRO A 318 14.05 7.28 17.29
CA PRO A 318 13.97 8.54 16.56
C PRO A 318 14.15 8.43 15.04
N ILE A 319 14.76 7.36 14.51
CA ILE A 319 15.14 7.18 13.10
C ILE A 319 14.00 7.34 12.08
N THR A 320 12.74 7.14 12.50
CA THR A 320 11.56 7.29 11.62
C THR A 320 10.82 8.62 11.82
N GLY A 321 11.22 9.44 12.79
CA GLY A 321 10.57 10.71 13.11
C GLY A 321 9.14 10.58 13.68
N GLN A 322 8.71 9.38 14.08
CA GLN A 322 7.29 9.12 14.39
C GLN A 322 6.81 9.60 15.75
N GLY A 323 7.69 9.83 16.73
CA GLY A 323 7.30 10.15 18.11
C GLY A 323 6.36 11.36 18.23
N GLY A 324 6.81 12.54 17.82
CA GLY A 324 6.00 13.76 17.92
C GLY A 324 4.73 13.71 17.06
N ASN A 325 4.81 13.15 15.85
CA ASN A 325 3.65 13.00 14.97
C ASN A 325 2.57 12.09 15.60
N ASN A 326 2.97 10.99 16.26
CA ASN A 326 2.02 10.11 16.94
C ASN A 326 1.49 10.70 18.26
N ALA A 327 2.24 11.59 18.90
CA ALA A 327 1.72 12.35 20.03
C ALA A 327 0.56 13.27 19.60
N ILE A 328 0.70 13.95 18.44
CA ILE A 328 -0.36 14.74 17.82
C ILE A 328 -1.55 13.84 17.43
N GLU A 329 -1.31 12.71 16.78
CA GLU A 329 -2.38 11.76 16.42
C GLU A 329 -3.11 11.19 17.65
N THR A 330 -2.42 10.90 18.75
CA THR A 330 -3.08 10.44 19.99
C THR A 330 -3.91 11.55 20.64
N ALA A 331 -3.42 12.80 20.63
CA ALA A 331 -4.21 13.94 21.09
C ALA A 331 -5.49 14.11 20.26
N ALA A 332 -5.41 14.04 18.93
CA ALA A 332 -6.57 14.13 18.05
C ALA A 332 -7.59 12.99 18.29
N SER A 333 -7.10 11.77 18.53
CA SER A 333 -7.96 10.61 18.86
C SER A 333 -8.73 10.87 20.16
N LEU A 334 -8.06 11.38 21.19
CA LEU A 334 -8.68 11.74 22.46
C LEU A 334 -9.74 12.83 22.26
N THR A 335 -9.42 13.90 21.55
CA THR A 335 -10.37 14.98 21.28
C THR A 335 -11.61 14.49 20.52
N ASN A 336 -11.44 13.65 19.49
CA ASN A 336 -12.55 13.08 18.71
C ASN A 336 -13.52 12.28 19.60
N TYR A 337 -13.02 11.34 20.40
CA TYR A 337 -13.89 10.50 21.24
C TYR A 337 -14.50 11.28 22.41
N LEU A 338 -13.76 12.22 22.99
CA LEU A 338 -14.24 13.08 24.06
C LEU A 338 -15.42 13.95 23.58
N ILE A 339 -15.24 14.68 22.48
CA ILE A 339 -16.29 15.56 21.92
C ILE A 339 -17.51 14.75 21.47
N SER A 340 -17.30 13.63 20.79
CA SER A 340 -18.40 12.74 20.37
C SER A 340 -19.27 12.32 21.57
N THR A 341 -18.64 12.05 22.71
CA THR A 341 -19.32 11.60 23.93
C THR A 341 -19.97 12.77 24.68
N LEU A 342 -19.32 13.94 24.76
CA LEU A 342 -19.89 15.17 25.34
C LEU A 342 -21.12 15.64 24.57
N ASN A 343 -21.08 15.64 23.23
CA ASN A 343 -22.21 16.05 22.40
C ASN A 343 -23.41 15.10 22.50
N SER A 344 -23.17 13.84 22.86
CA SER A 344 -24.22 12.84 23.06
C SER A 344 -24.86 12.92 24.45
N ASN A 345 -24.32 13.74 25.37
CA ASN A 345 -24.75 13.81 26.76
C ASN A 345 -25.32 15.21 27.09
N THR A 346 -26.62 15.28 27.36
CA THR A 346 -27.37 16.52 27.56
C THR A 346 -26.91 17.33 28.78
N LEU A 347 -26.28 16.71 29.77
CA LEU A 347 -25.81 17.38 30.99
C LEU A 347 -24.34 17.82 30.93
N GLN A 348 -23.60 17.46 29.86
CA GLN A 348 -22.15 17.68 29.70
C GLN A 348 -21.27 17.16 30.87
N LEU A 349 -21.85 16.42 31.81
CA LEU A 349 -21.17 15.73 32.89
C LEU A 349 -21.00 14.26 32.51
N LEU A 350 -19.75 13.80 32.50
CA LEU A 350 -19.44 12.40 32.18
C LEU A 350 -19.16 11.58 33.44
N SER A 351 -19.80 10.41 33.53
CA SER A 351 -19.48 9.42 34.56
C SER A 351 -18.07 8.86 34.37
N THR A 352 -17.53 8.23 35.40
CA THR A 352 -16.20 7.61 35.34
C THR A 352 -16.16 6.47 34.31
N GLU A 353 -17.27 5.76 34.13
CA GLU A 353 -17.43 4.69 33.13
C GLU A 353 -17.44 5.25 31.71
N GLN A 354 -18.15 6.38 31.49
CA GLN A 354 -18.16 7.06 30.19
C GLN A 354 -16.76 7.56 29.81
N ILE A 355 -16.04 8.18 30.76
CA ILE A 355 -14.66 8.63 30.54
C ILE A 355 -13.73 7.44 30.29
N SER A 356 -13.85 6.36 31.07
CA SER A 356 -13.06 5.15 30.88
C SER A 356 -13.32 4.53 29.50
N SER A 357 -14.56 4.57 29.01
CA SER A 357 -14.92 4.12 27.66
C SER A 357 -14.33 5.01 26.56
N VAL A 358 -14.29 6.33 26.75
CA VAL A 358 -13.57 7.26 25.85
C VAL A 358 -12.10 6.88 25.77
N PHE A 359 -11.43 6.72 26.91
CA PHE A 359 -10.01 6.36 26.96
C PHE A 359 -9.73 4.97 26.38
N GLU A 360 -10.62 4.00 26.60
CA GLU A 360 -10.53 2.68 26.00
C GLU A 360 -10.56 2.75 24.47
N LYS A 361 -11.49 3.54 23.91
CA LYS A 361 -11.63 3.72 22.46
C LYS A 361 -10.38 4.38 21.85
N VAL A 362 -9.81 5.39 22.52
CA VAL A 362 -8.54 6.01 22.11
C VAL A 362 -7.42 4.97 22.09
N GLN A 363 -7.24 4.22 23.18
CA GLN A 363 -6.20 3.19 23.23
C GLN A 363 -6.42 2.11 22.17
N LYS A 364 -7.65 1.62 21.99
CA LYS A 364 -7.98 0.59 20.98
C LYS A 364 -7.69 1.07 19.55
N GLN A 365 -7.99 2.32 19.23
CA GLN A 365 -7.72 2.90 17.92
C GLN A 365 -6.22 3.06 17.65
N ARG A 366 -5.45 3.46 18.68
CA ARG A 366 -4.04 3.85 18.53
C ARG A 366 -3.04 2.73 18.77
N HIS A 367 -3.30 1.84 19.71
CA HIS A 367 -2.31 0.90 20.25
C HIS A 367 -1.68 0.01 19.17
N GLY A 368 -2.49 -0.61 18.30
CA GLY A 368 -1.97 -1.44 17.21
C GLY A 368 -1.09 -0.66 16.23
N ARG A 369 -1.55 0.52 15.77
CA ARG A 369 -0.80 1.40 14.85
C ARG A 369 0.53 1.84 15.45
N VAL A 370 0.51 2.30 16.69
CA VAL A 370 1.72 2.78 17.39
C VAL A 370 2.71 1.63 17.57
N TRP A 371 2.25 0.43 17.94
CA TRP A 371 3.11 -0.74 18.10
C TRP A 371 3.77 -1.16 16.77
N ASP A 372 3.01 -1.16 15.68
CA ASP A 372 3.56 -1.45 14.34
C ASP A 372 4.63 -0.43 13.93
N LEU A 373 4.41 0.86 14.26
CA LEU A 373 5.37 1.92 13.99
C LEU A 373 6.63 1.84 14.88
N VAL A 374 6.51 1.47 16.16
CA VAL A 374 7.66 1.20 17.05
C VAL A 374 8.46 -0.01 16.54
N LYS A 375 7.80 -1.10 16.16
CA LYS A 375 8.48 -2.26 15.57
C LYS A 375 9.19 -1.91 14.26
N ALA A 376 8.56 -1.10 13.42
CA ALA A 376 9.15 -0.66 12.16
C ALA A 376 10.37 0.23 12.38
N SER A 377 10.34 1.14 13.36
CA SER A 377 11.49 1.97 13.72
C SER A 377 12.64 1.13 14.26
N HIS A 378 12.34 0.21 15.17
CA HIS A 378 13.33 -0.72 15.71
C HIS A 378 13.98 -1.57 14.61
N THR A 379 13.16 -2.17 13.73
CA THR A 379 13.65 -3.01 12.62
C THR A 379 14.53 -2.21 11.65
N ARG A 380 14.20 -0.95 11.39
CA ARG A 380 15.03 -0.05 10.58
C ARG A 380 16.36 0.24 11.27
N GLN A 381 16.34 0.56 12.56
CA GLN A 381 17.57 0.82 13.34
C GLN A 381 18.50 -0.40 13.36
N ARG A 382 17.94 -1.61 13.55
CA ARG A 382 18.71 -2.86 13.47
C ARG A 382 19.42 -3.05 12.13
N LEU A 383 18.73 -2.72 11.03
CA LEU A 383 19.29 -2.77 9.67
C LEU A 383 20.38 -1.71 9.49
N GLU A 384 20.14 -0.47 9.93
CA GLU A 384 21.09 0.62 9.75
C GLU A 384 22.34 0.49 10.63
N CYS A 385 22.22 -0.14 11.81
CA CYS A 385 23.35 -0.58 12.64
C CYS A 385 23.98 -1.91 12.21
N MET A 386 23.51 -2.52 11.10
CA MET A 386 24.00 -3.82 10.61
C MET A 386 24.17 -4.86 11.73
N GLU A 387 23.20 -4.92 12.65
CA GLU A 387 23.38 -5.53 13.98
C GLU A 387 23.84 -7.00 13.95
N THR A 388 23.47 -7.74 12.91
CA THR A 388 23.85 -9.14 12.71
C THR A 388 24.54 -9.34 11.37
N PRO A 389 25.34 -10.41 11.18
CA PRO A 389 25.95 -10.72 9.89
C PRO A 389 24.94 -10.80 8.73
N ALA A 390 23.73 -11.31 8.99
CA ALA A 390 22.66 -11.36 8.00
C ALA A 390 22.16 -9.95 7.63
N LEU A 391 21.96 -9.06 8.61
CA LEU A 391 21.55 -7.67 8.36
C LEU A 391 22.66 -6.87 7.67
N LYS A 392 23.92 -7.12 8.01
CA LYS A 392 25.10 -6.58 7.30
C LYS A 392 25.10 -6.99 5.84
N PHE A 393 24.83 -8.26 5.54
CA PHE A 393 24.71 -8.74 4.16
C PHE A 393 23.55 -8.04 3.43
N VAL A 394 22.38 -7.94 4.06
CA VAL A 394 21.22 -7.24 3.48
C VAL A 394 21.55 -5.77 3.21
N ALA A 395 22.11 -5.05 4.18
CA ALA A 395 22.44 -3.63 4.06
C ALA A 395 23.47 -3.36 2.95
N LYS A 396 24.53 -4.19 2.84
CA LYS A 396 25.62 -3.98 1.88
C LYS A 396 25.31 -4.46 0.46
N TYR A 397 24.55 -5.55 0.30
CA TYR A 397 24.41 -6.22 -1.00
C TYR A 397 22.98 -6.29 -1.51
N VAL A 398 21.98 -6.33 -0.64
CA VAL A 398 20.57 -6.45 -1.06
C VAL A 398 19.93 -5.08 -1.19
N LEU A 399 20.08 -4.22 -0.19
CA LEU A 399 19.46 -2.89 -0.15
C LEU A 399 19.79 -2.02 -1.38
N PRO A 400 21.04 -1.99 -1.90
CA PRO A 400 21.34 -1.23 -3.12
C PRO A 400 20.58 -1.72 -4.37
N LEU A 401 20.16 -2.98 -4.37
CA LEU A 401 19.40 -3.59 -5.48
C LEU A 401 17.89 -3.42 -5.33
N ILE A 402 17.41 -2.97 -4.15
CA ILE A 402 15.97 -2.77 -3.92
C ILE A 402 15.49 -1.59 -4.78
N PRO A 403 14.45 -1.79 -5.63
CA PRO A 403 13.89 -0.71 -6.42
C PRO A 403 13.45 0.45 -5.55
N LYS A 404 13.76 1.68 -6.00
CA LYS A 404 13.38 2.94 -5.32
C LYS A 404 11.92 2.94 -4.85
N GLN A 405 11.06 2.37 -5.69
CA GLN A 405 9.63 2.25 -5.45
C GLN A 405 9.26 1.44 -4.20
N ALA A 406 9.92 0.31 -3.95
CA ALA A 406 9.56 -0.55 -2.82
C ALA A 406 9.80 0.12 -1.45
N LEU A 407 10.76 1.06 -1.38
CA LEU A 407 11.00 1.88 -0.20
C LEU A 407 9.98 3.02 -0.07
N LYS A 408 9.57 3.64 -1.19
CA LYS A 408 8.47 4.62 -1.21
C LYS A 408 7.17 4.02 -0.66
N ASP A 409 6.85 2.77 -1.01
CA ASP A 409 5.68 2.06 -0.51
C ASP A 409 5.67 1.92 1.02
N LYS A 410 6.85 1.82 1.66
CA LYS A 410 6.94 1.76 3.11
C LYS A 410 6.53 3.07 3.79
N TRP A 411 6.82 4.23 3.20
CA TRP A 411 6.37 5.51 3.77
C TRP A 411 4.87 5.72 3.60
N ILE A 412 4.29 5.29 2.49
CA ILE A 412 2.84 5.34 2.27
C ILE A 412 2.11 4.58 3.39
N LYS A 413 2.60 3.39 3.77
CA LYS A 413 2.08 2.63 4.93
C LYS A 413 2.11 3.41 6.23
N THR A 414 3.13 4.23 6.42
CA THR A 414 3.31 5.02 7.63
C THR A 414 2.30 6.16 7.72
N TYR A 415 2.05 6.87 6.61
CA TYR A 415 1.28 8.11 6.62
C TYR A 415 -0.23 7.91 6.43
N CYS A 416 -0.66 7.03 5.51
CA CYS A 416 -2.09 6.90 5.15
C CYS A 416 -3.06 6.55 6.30
N PRO A 417 -2.67 5.77 7.33
CA PRO A 417 -3.56 5.47 8.46
C PRO A 417 -3.66 6.61 9.48
N ALA A 418 -3.08 7.79 9.21
CA ALA A 418 -3.25 8.96 10.06
C ALA A 418 -4.73 9.36 10.16
N ILE A 419 -5.11 9.85 11.34
CA ILE A 419 -6.46 10.33 11.61
C ILE A 419 -6.53 11.85 11.41
N SER A 420 -7.74 12.35 11.20
CA SER A 420 -8.10 13.77 11.25
C SER A 420 -8.97 14.09 12.48
N LEU A 421 -9.12 15.38 12.78
CA LEU A 421 -10.09 15.90 13.74
C LEU A 421 -11.47 15.93 13.08
N SER A 422 -12.44 15.16 13.60
CA SER A 422 -13.74 14.96 12.94
C SER A 422 -14.67 16.18 12.99
N MET A 423 -14.38 17.11 13.89
CA MET A 423 -15.18 18.30 14.17
C MET A 423 -14.66 19.57 13.49
N LEU A 424 -13.44 19.54 12.95
CA LEU A 424 -12.84 20.64 12.22
C LEU A 424 -12.85 20.34 10.72
N PRO A 425 -13.06 21.34 9.84
CA PRO A 425 -12.98 21.12 8.41
C PRO A 425 -11.57 20.65 8.03
N GLN A 426 -11.49 19.69 7.11
CA GLN A 426 -10.21 19.27 6.53
C GLN A 426 -9.81 20.27 5.44
N PRO A 427 -8.66 20.96 5.54
CA PRO A 427 -8.19 21.83 4.48
C PRO A 427 -8.04 21.08 3.15
N SER A 428 -8.39 21.75 2.04
CA SER A 428 -8.27 21.18 0.70
C SER A 428 -6.82 21.28 0.23
N ARG A 429 -6.11 20.14 0.23
CA ARG A 429 -4.78 19.99 -0.37
C ARG A 429 -4.89 18.99 -1.54
N PRO A 430 -4.40 19.32 -2.75
CA PRO A 430 -4.28 18.35 -3.83
C PRO A 430 -3.43 17.17 -3.39
N MET A 431 -3.95 15.94 -3.54
CA MET A 431 -3.20 14.74 -3.20
C MET A 431 -3.72 13.52 -3.99
N GLN A 432 -2.80 12.62 -4.33
CA GLN A 432 -3.12 11.41 -5.09
C GLN A 432 -3.65 10.29 -4.21
N ILE A 433 -3.14 10.14 -2.98
CA ILE A 433 -3.48 9.02 -2.09
C ILE A 433 -4.39 9.52 -0.96
N PRO A 434 -5.64 9.04 -0.87
CA PRO A 434 -6.51 9.38 0.25
C PRO A 434 -6.00 8.76 1.56
N TYR A 435 -6.25 9.45 2.67
CA TYR A 435 -6.05 8.88 3.99
C TYR A 435 -7.16 7.88 4.33
N HIS A 436 -6.90 6.97 5.27
CA HIS A 436 -7.82 5.87 5.56
C HIS A 436 -9.18 6.33 6.07
N ASP A 437 -9.24 7.48 6.76
CA ASP A 437 -10.47 8.09 7.26
C ASP A 437 -11.27 8.85 6.19
N GLU A 438 -10.73 8.99 4.97
CA GLU A 438 -11.42 9.59 3.81
C GLU A 438 -11.97 8.53 2.85
N LEU A 439 -11.63 7.28 3.07
CA LEU A 439 -12.16 6.15 2.33
C LEU A 439 -13.54 5.79 2.88
N PHE A 440 -14.33 5.05 2.11
CA PHE A 440 -15.65 4.60 2.57
C PHE A 440 -15.57 3.74 3.84
N ARG A 441 -14.40 3.15 4.11
CA ARG A 441 -14.06 2.41 5.32
C ARG A 441 -12.55 2.27 5.44
N ALA A 442 -12.10 1.99 6.67
CA ALA A 442 -10.69 1.67 6.94
C ALA A 442 -10.25 0.44 6.13
N PRO A 443 -9.14 0.53 5.37
CA PRO A 443 -8.60 -0.60 4.62
C PRO A 443 -8.21 -1.75 5.52
N VAL A 444 -8.57 -2.96 5.10
CA VAL A 444 -8.16 -4.20 5.77
C VAL A 444 -7.35 -5.10 4.84
N SER A 445 -6.35 -5.79 5.41
CA SER A 445 -5.65 -6.86 4.70
C SER A 445 -6.61 -8.02 4.44
N ARG A 446 -6.28 -8.89 3.48
CA ARG A 446 -7.15 -10.04 3.18
C ARG A 446 -7.28 -11.03 4.33
N GLY A 447 -6.35 -11.07 5.28
CA GLY A 447 -6.38 -11.98 6.42
C GLY A 447 -6.57 -13.46 6.04
N TRP A 448 -7.22 -14.23 6.93
CA TRP A 448 -7.51 -15.65 6.72
C TRP A 448 -8.42 -15.94 5.50
N PRO A 449 -9.40 -15.09 5.12
CA PRO A 449 -10.17 -15.34 3.91
C PRO A 449 -9.35 -15.30 2.62
N GLY A 450 -8.13 -14.73 2.65
CA GLY A 450 -7.18 -14.84 1.56
C GLY A 450 -6.79 -16.30 1.26
N LEU A 451 -6.72 -17.16 2.28
CA LEU A 451 -6.43 -18.59 2.11
C LEU A 451 -7.54 -19.31 1.35
N MET A 452 -8.81 -18.94 1.58
CA MET A 452 -9.94 -19.49 0.83
C MET A 452 -9.87 -19.12 -0.66
N VAL A 453 -9.46 -17.89 -0.98
CA VAL A 453 -9.26 -17.45 -2.36
C VAL A 453 -8.17 -18.28 -3.04
N TYR A 454 -7.06 -18.55 -2.34
CA TYR A 454 -5.98 -19.38 -2.88
C TYR A 454 -6.42 -20.81 -3.09
N ALA A 455 -7.10 -21.41 -2.10
CA ALA A 455 -7.67 -22.75 -2.20
C ALA A 455 -8.64 -22.85 -3.39
N ALA A 456 -9.52 -21.87 -3.58
CA ALA A 456 -10.48 -21.86 -4.69
C ALA A 456 -9.78 -21.87 -6.06
N TYR A 457 -8.73 -21.06 -6.27
CA TYR A 457 -7.98 -21.08 -7.53
C TYR A 457 -7.19 -22.38 -7.74
N ILE A 458 -6.61 -22.95 -6.68
CA ILE A 458 -5.89 -24.24 -6.76
C ILE A 458 -6.87 -25.37 -7.12
N SER A 459 -8.03 -25.43 -6.46
CA SER A 459 -9.08 -26.39 -6.77
C SER A 459 -9.60 -26.23 -8.19
N LEU A 460 -9.77 -24.99 -8.66
CA LEU A 460 -10.20 -24.72 -10.03
C LEU A 460 -9.15 -25.13 -11.06
N ALA A 461 -7.86 -24.86 -10.81
CA ALA A 461 -6.78 -25.33 -11.68
C ALA A 461 -6.72 -26.86 -11.72
N TRP A 462 -6.92 -27.54 -10.59
CA TRP A 462 -6.99 -28.99 -10.54
C TRP A 462 -8.19 -29.55 -11.32
N LEU A 463 -9.38 -28.96 -11.16
CA LEU A 463 -10.56 -29.36 -11.90
C LEU A 463 -10.38 -29.13 -13.41
N ALA A 464 -9.81 -27.99 -13.81
CA ALA A 464 -9.49 -27.72 -15.20
C ALA A 464 -8.49 -28.75 -15.74
N PHE A 465 -7.47 -29.14 -14.97
CA PHE A 465 -6.56 -30.21 -15.37
C PHE A 465 -7.29 -31.54 -15.63
N GLN A 466 -8.23 -31.92 -14.76
CA GLN A 466 -9.06 -33.12 -14.95
C GLN A 466 -9.90 -33.04 -16.24
N LEU A 467 -10.62 -31.93 -16.43
CA LEU A 467 -11.54 -31.77 -17.56
C LEU A 467 -10.86 -31.56 -18.92
N LEU A 468 -9.66 -30.98 -18.94
CA LEU A 468 -8.94 -30.72 -20.19
C LEU A 468 -8.03 -31.88 -20.58
N PHE A 469 -7.30 -32.46 -19.64
CA PHE A 469 -6.26 -33.44 -19.97
C PHE A 469 -6.66 -34.87 -19.65
N VAL A 470 -7.22 -35.11 -18.46
CA VAL A 470 -7.62 -36.47 -18.05
C VAL A 470 -8.85 -36.92 -18.83
N ALA A 471 -9.82 -36.03 -19.08
CA ALA A 471 -10.97 -36.34 -19.92
C ALA A 471 -10.56 -36.61 -21.38
N MET A 472 -9.64 -35.84 -21.96
CA MET A 472 -9.12 -36.06 -23.31
C MET A 472 -8.42 -37.42 -23.47
N GLU A 473 -7.75 -37.90 -22.42
CA GLU A 473 -7.21 -39.25 -22.37
C GLU A 473 -8.36 -40.28 -22.26
N GLY A 474 -9.24 -40.11 -21.27
CA GLY A 474 -10.28 -41.08 -20.94
C GLY A 474 -11.35 -41.27 -22.02
N ASN A 475 -11.62 -40.23 -22.82
CA ASN A 475 -12.60 -40.28 -23.90
C ASN A 475 -12.00 -40.72 -25.26
N GLY A 476 -10.69 -40.97 -25.34
CA GLY A 476 -9.99 -41.43 -26.55
C GLY A 476 -9.55 -40.33 -27.53
N THR A 477 -9.83 -39.05 -27.25
CA THR A 477 -9.45 -37.92 -28.14
C THR A 477 -7.94 -37.87 -28.37
N ARG A 478 -7.14 -38.16 -27.34
CA ARG A 478 -5.68 -38.15 -27.47
C ARG A 478 -5.15 -39.21 -28.45
N ASP A 479 -5.78 -40.38 -28.48
CA ASP A 479 -5.43 -41.44 -29.43
C ASP A 479 -5.83 -41.06 -30.86
N LEU A 480 -6.97 -40.38 -31.04
CA LEU A 480 -7.37 -39.83 -32.34
C LEU A 480 -6.39 -38.77 -32.85
N ILE A 481 -5.91 -37.87 -31.97
CA ILE A 481 -4.84 -36.92 -32.31
C ILE A 481 -3.58 -37.68 -32.73
N ARG A 482 -3.17 -38.69 -31.96
CA ARG A 482 -1.98 -39.50 -32.27
C ARG A 482 -2.13 -40.20 -33.62
N ASP A 483 -3.30 -40.76 -33.93
CA ASP A 483 -3.58 -41.42 -35.21
C ASP A 483 -3.43 -40.46 -36.39
N VAL A 484 -4.01 -39.25 -36.32
CA VAL A 484 -3.85 -38.20 -37.36
C VAL A 484 -2.38 -37.82 -37.57
N ILE A 485 -1.61 -37.67 -36.49
CA ILE A 485 -0.19 -37.31 -36.56
C ILE A 485 0.65 -38.44 -37.18
N VAL A 486 0.36 -39.69 -36.84
CA VAL A 486 1.08 -40.87 -37.37
C VAL A 486 0.74 -41.10 -38.84
N ARG A 487 -0.55 -41.08 -39.19
CA ARG A 487 -1.04 -41.29 -40.56
C ARG A 487 -0.75 -40.12 -41.49
N ARG A 488 -0.50 -38.92 -40.94
CA ARG A 488 -0.29 -37.66 -41.68
C ARG A 488 -1.48 -37.26 -42.55
N VAL A 489 -2.68 -37.69 -42.20
CA VAL A 489 -3.93 -37.36 -42.90
C VAL A 489 -4.99 -37.03 -41.85
N MET A 490 -5.74 -35.95 -42.08
CA MET A 490 -6.91 -35.60 -41.29
C MET A 490 -8.08 -36.50 -41.71
N THR A 491 -8.29 -37.57 -40.94
CA THR A 491 -9.14 -38.72 -41.28
C THR A 491 -10.59 -38.38 -41.60
N GLU A 492 -11.14 -37.28 -41.07
CA GLU A 492 -12.53 -36.86 -41.33
C GLU A 492 -12.75 -36.22 -42.71
N LYS A 493 -11.71 -35.66 -43.30
CA LYS A 493 -11.79 -34.90 -44.57
C LYS A 493 -10.88 -35.43 -45.67
N GLU A 494 -10.12 -36.48 -45.37
CA GLU A 494 -9.07 -37.05 -46.24
C GLU A 494 -8.04 -36.00 -46.70
N VAL A 495 -7.81 -34.96 -45.89
CA VAL A 495 -6.88 -33.88 -46.20
C VAL A 495 -5.48 -34.23 -45.68
N PRO A 496 -4.41 -34.13 -46.50
CA PRO A 496 -3.04 -34.29 -46.02
C PRO A 496 -2.69 -33.30 -44.91
N LEU A 497 -2.14 -33.81 -43.80
CA LEU A 497 -1.61 -32.97 -42.73
C LEU A 497 -0.26 -32.39 -43.15
N ARG A 498 -0.15 -31.07 -43.21
CA ARG A 498 1.10 -30.38 -43.53
C ARG A 498 2.16 -30.71 -42.49
N GLN A 499 3.35 -31.07 -42.96
CA GLN A 499 4.44 -31.54 -42.10
C GLN A 499 5.45 -30.46 -41.71
N ASN A 500 5.69 -29.49 -42.60
CA ASN A 500 6.70 -28.46 -42.43
C ASN A 500 6.03 -27.07 -42.46
N TYR A 501 6.20 -26.30 -41.40
CA TYR A 501 5.66 -24.93 -41.29
C TYR A 501 6.79 -23.91 -41.25
N THR A 502 7.79 -24.15 -40.40
CA THR A 502 8.90 -23.24 -40.12
C THR A 502 10.26 -23.81 -40.53
N GLY A 503 10.35 -25.13 -40.76
CA GLY A 503 11.60 -25.84 -41.00
C GLY A 503 12.33 -26.27 -39.72
N TRP A 504 11.85 -25.86 -38.54
CA TRP A 504 12.39 -26.26 -37.25
C TRP A 504 11.61 -27.43 -36.67
N GLN A 505 12.25 -28.61 -36.60
CA GLN A 505 11.58 -29.86 -36.23
C GLN A 505 10.80 -29.79 -34.90
N GLY A 506 11.33 -29.09 -33.89
CA GLY A 506 10.67 -28.93 -32.60
C GLY A 506 9.39 -28.10 -32.68
N ILE A 507 9.43 -26.98 -33.41
CA ILE A 507 8.27 -26.08 -33.59
C ILE A 507 7.23 -26.76 -34.48
N ASP A 508 7.65 -27.37 -35.58
CA ASP A 508 6.76 -28.05 -36.52
C ASP A 508 6.08 -29.28 -35.89
N ARG A 509 6.70 -29.92 -34.88
CA ARG A 509 6.03 -30.96 -34.09
C ARG A 509 4.83 -30.43 -33.30
N ILE A 510 4.97 -29.25 -32.69
CA ILE A 510 3.89 -28.62 -31.92
C ILE A 510 2.81 -28.10 -32.87
N LEU A 511 3.21 -27.42 -33.96
CA LEU A 511 2.28 -26.86 -34.94
C LEU A 511 1.46 -27.94 -35.64
N ARG A 512 2.00 -29.14 -35.90
CA ARG A 512 1.22 -30.26 -36.45
C ARG A 512 0.05 -30.66 -35.54
N VAL A 513 0.29 -30.74 -34.22
CA VAL A 513 -0.76 -31.09 -33.25
C VAL A 513 -1.81 -29.99 -33.20
N LEU A 514 -1.39 -28.74 -33.09
CA LEU A 514 -2.30 -27.59 -33.02
C LEU A 514 -3.08 -27.41 -34.34
N ALA A 515 -2.44 -27.57 -35.49
CA ALA A 515 -3.10 -27.53 -36.79
C ALA A 515 -4.16 -28.63 -36.93
N ALA A 516 -3.85 -29.86 -36.52
CA ALA A 516 -4.82 -30.96 -36.53
C ALA A 516 -6.03 -30.67 -35.64
N MET A 517 -5.82 -30.15 -34.44
CA MET A 517 -6.90 -29.81 -33.52
C MET A 517 -7.76 -28.64 -34.03
N PHE A 518 -7.16 -27.52 -34.41
CA PHE A 518 -7.91 -26.33 -34.82
C PHE A 518 -8.55 -26.49 -36.20
N PHE A 519 -7.95 -27.24 -37.12
CA PHE A 519 -8.52 -27.44 -38.45
C PHE A 519 -9.84 -28.20 -38.40
N SER A 520 -9.97 -29.23 -37.56
CA SER A 520 -11.22 -30.00 -37.42
C SER A 520 -12.36 -29.11 -36.90
N THR A 521 -12.08 -28.17 -36.00
CA THR A 521 -13.09 -27.27 -35.43
C THR A 521 -13.42 -26.09 -36.35
N VAL A 522 -12.41 -25.42 -36.92
CA VAL A 522 -12.59 -24.21 -37.73
C VAL A 522 -13.21 -24.50 -39.09
N THR A 523 -12.99 -25.71 -39.61
CA THR A 523 -13.59 -26.15 -40.88
C THR A 523 -14.80 -27.05 -40.68
N SER A 524 -15.28 -27.23 -39.44
CA SER A 524 -16.35 -28.17 -39.12
C SER A 524 -17.61 -27.93 -39.94
N SER A 525 -18.28 -28.99 -40.37
CA SER A 525 -19.61 -28.89 -41.00
C SER A 525 -20.72 -28.65 -39.95
N SER A 526 -20.41 -28.75 -38.66
CA SER A 526 -21.33 -28.48 -37.55
C SER A 526 -21.33 -26.98 -37.20
N PRO A 527 -22.46 -26.27 -37.39
CA PRO A 527 -22.57 -24.86 -37.01
C PRO A 527 -22.27 -24.61 -35.53
N GLN A 528 -22.58 -25.57 -34.66
CA GLN A 528 -22.36 -25.50 -33.22
C GLN A 528 -20.87 -25.43 -32.87
N GLN A 529 -20.03 -26.24 -33.53
CA GLN A 529 -18.58 -26.24 -33.32
C GLN A 529 -17.95 -24.91 -33.77
N ILE A 530 -18.38 -24.37 -34.91
CA ILE A 530 -17.91 -23.07 -35.41
C ILE A 530 -18.32 -21.93 -34.45
N VAL A 531 -19.58 -21.87 -34.04
CA VAL A 531 -20.09 -20.83 -33.13
C VAL A 531 -19.38 -20.88 -31.78
N GLN A 532 -19.08 -22.08 -31.29
CA GLN A 532 -18.37 -22.26 -30.02
C GLN A 532 -16.95 -21.69 -30.05
N ILE A 533 -16.20 -21.91 -31.12
CA ILE A 533 -14.83 -21.39 -31.20
C ILE A 533 -14.81 -19.87 -31.40
N PHE A 534 -15.76 -19.30 -32.16
CA PHE A 534 -15.95 -17.86 -32.25
C PHE A 534 -16.26 -17.25 -30.88
N TYR A 535 -17.19 -17.87 -30.15
CA TYR A 535 -17.56 -17.45 -28.81
C TYR A 535 -16.36 -17.51 -27.86
N PHE A 536 -15.62 -18.62 -27.86
CA PHE A 536 -14.43 -18.82 -27.05
C PHE A 536 -13.35 -17.74 -27.31
N LEU A 537 -13.01 -17.48 -28.58
CA LEU A 537 -12.04 -16.45 -28.94
C LEU A 537 -12.46 -15.05 -28.48
N SER A 538 -13.77 -14.77 -28.51
CA SER A 538 -14.32 -13.51 -28.00
C SER A 538 -14.16 -13.35 -26.48
N VAL A 539 -14.17 -14.46 -25.72
CA VAL A 539 -13.94 -14.46 -24.26
C VAL A 539 -12.45 -14.28 -23.94
N VAL A 540 -11.56 -14.85 -24.77
CA VAL A 540 -10.11 -14.75 -24.60
C VAL A 540 -9.59 -13.32 -24.82
N LEU A 541 -10.16 -12.57 -25.77
CA LEU A 541 -9.68 -11.22 -26.14
C LEU A 541 -9.58 -10.26 -24.92
N PRO A 542 -10.63 -10.04 -24.11
CA PRO A 542 -10.53 -9.24 -22.89
C PRO A 542 -9.43 -9.73 -21.93
N LEU A 543 -9.26 -11.05 -21.77
CA LEU A 543 -8.27 -11.60 -20.84
C LEU A 543 -6.84 -11.35 -21.30
N VAL A 544 -6.54 -11.52 -22.59
CA VAL A 544 -5.22 -11.19 -23.14
C VAL A 544 -4.89 -9.71 -22.94
N THR A 545 -5.87 -8.82 -23.12
CA THR A 545 -5.66 -7.40 -22.84
C THR A 545 -5.48 -7.10 -21.36
N ILE A 546 -6.23 -7.75 -20.46
CA ILE A 546 -6.05 -7.62 -19.01
C ILE A 546 -4.66 -8.11 -18.57
N PHE A 547 -4.21 -9.25 -19.09
CA PHE A 547 -2.88 -9.80 -18.78
C PHE A 547 -1.79 -8.84 -19.25
N THR A 548 -1.96 -8.28 -20.45
CA THR A 548 -1.04 -7.28 -21.01
C THR A 548 -1.02 -6.01 -20.16
N VAL A 549 -2.18 -5.43 -19.82
CA VAL A 549 -2.26 -4.22 -18.98
C VAL A 549 -1.55 -4.46 -17.65
N GLU A 550 -1.90 -5.52 -16.92
CA GLU A 550 -1.28 -5.81 -15.61
C GLU A 550 0.20 -6.14 -15.73
N GLY A 551 0.65 -6.78 -16.82
CA GLY A 551 2.06 -7.10 -17.02
C GLY A 551 2.97 -5.90 -17.29
N PHE A 552 2.43 -4.85 -17.92
CA PHE A 552 3.17 -3.61 -18.13
C PHE A 552 3.08 -2.62 -16.95
N ARG A 553 2.39 -2.96 -15.85
CA ARG A 553 2.33 -2.08 -14.68
C ARG A 553 3.68 -2.04 -13.95
N PRO A 554 4.23 -0.84 -13.66
CA PRO A 554 5.49 -0.72 -12.93
C PRO A 554 5.51 -1.48 -11.59
N LYS A 555 4.39 -1.52 -10.86
CA LYS A 555 4.26 -2.24 -9.59
C LYS A 555 4.45 -3.76 -9.69
N ASN A 556 4.28 -4.34 -10.88
CA ASN A 556 4.36 -5.78 -11.10
C ASN A 556 5.73 -6.25 -11.58
N LYS A 557 6.69 -5.33 -11.85
CA LYS A 557 7.99 -5.59 -12.51
C LYS A 557 8.82 -6.75 -11.92
N TRP A 558 8.64 -7.07 -10.64
CA TRP A 558 9.34 -8.15 -9.92
C TRP A 558 8.42 -9.31 -9.53
N THR A 559 7.35 -9.52 -10.28
CA THR A 559 6.35 -10.56 -10.01
C THR A 559 6.10 -11.36 -11.29
N LEU A 560 5.49 -12.54 -11.15
CA LEU A 560 5.08 -13.35 -12.30
C LEU A 560 4.08 -12.63 -13.21
N LEU A 561 3.37 -11.61 -12.73
CA LEU A 561 2.44 -10.83 -13.55
C LEU A 561 3.18 -10.03 -14.63
N ALA A 562 4.43 -9.61 -14.41
CA ALA A 562 5.20 -8.80 -15.36
C ALA A 562 5.67 -9.53 -16.62
N VAL A 563 5.29 -10.80 -16.80
CA VAL A 563 5.69 -11.61 -17.94
C VAL A 563 4.46 -12.06 -18.74
N PRO A 564 3.67 -11.14 -19.31
CA PRO A 564 2.40 -11.48 -19.97
C PRO A 564 2.58 -12.42 -21.17
N SER A 565 3.70 -12.33 -21.90
CA SER A 565 4.02 -13.24 -23.00
C SER A 565 4.20 -14.70 -22.56
N LEU A 566 4.74 -14.92 -21.35
CA LEU A 566 4.86 -16.27 -20.77
C LEU A 566 3.47 -16.85 -20.50
N TRP A 567 2.60 -16.08 -19.86
CA TRP A 567 1.22 -16.51 -19.58
C TRP A 567 0.43 -16.77 -20.86
N ALA A 568 0.53 -15.89 -21.85
CA ALA A 568 -0.08 -16.07 -23.16
C ALA A 568 0.41 -17.36 -23.86
N THR A 569 1.71 -17.65 -23.77
CA THR A 569 2.30 -18.89 -24.32
C THR A 569 1.75 -20.13 -23.61
N LEU A 570 1.68 -20.09 -22.27
CA LEU A 570 1.12 -21.18 -21.49
C LEU A 570 -0.37 -21.40 -21.81
N CYS A 571 -1.17 -20.33 -21.94
CA CYS A 571 -2.57 -20.42 -22.35
C CYS A 571 -2.70 -21.13 -23.70
N GLN A 572 -1.85 -20.79 -24.67
CA GLN A 572 -1.89 -21.43 -26.00
C GLN A 572 -1.52 -22.92 -25.95
N LEU A 573 -0.53 -23.30 -25.13
CA LEU A 573 -0.01 -24.67 -25.07
C LEU A 573 -0.82 -25.63 -24.18
N ARG A 574 -1.61 -25.08 -23.24
CA ARG A 574 -2.28 -25.85 -22.18
C ARG A 574 -3.76 -25.53 -22.00
N GLY A 575 -4.32 -24.60 -22.77
CA GLY A 575 -5.68 -24.12 -22.58
C GLY A 575 -5.76 -23.02 -21.51
N ILE A 576 -6.54 -21.99 -21.79
CA ILE A 576 -6.66 -20.82 -20.91
C ILE A 576 -7.47 -21.13 -19.64
N GLY A 577 -8.38 -22.08 -19.68
CA GLY A 577 -9.17 -22.57 -18.54
C GLY A 577 -8.31 -23.22 -17.46
N PHE A 578 -7.18 -23.82 -17.82
CA PHE A 578 -6.19 -24.31 -16.84
C PHE A 578 -5.24 -23.21 -16.35
N ILE A 579 -4.80 -22.33 -17.25
CA ILE A 579 -3.77 -21.33 -16.94
C ILE A 579 -4.33 -20.07 -16.26
N ALA A 580 -5.54 -19.63 -16.60
CA ALA A 580 -6.16 -18.44 -16.01
C ALA A 580 -6.34 -18.54 -14.49
N PRO A 581 -6.81 -19.67 -13.89
CA PRO A 581 -6.81 -19.83 -12.43
C PRO A 581 -5.43 -19.64 -11.80
N LEU A 582 -4.37 -20.13 -12.43
CA LEU A 582 -2.99 -19.97 -11.94
C LEU A 582 -2.53 -18.51 -12.05
N TYR A 583 -2.81 -17.85 -13.18
CA TYR A 583 -2.55 -16.42 -13.33
C TYR A 583 -3.28 -15.61 -12.25
N PHE A 584 -4.57 -15.85 -12.04
CA PHE A 584 -5.36 -15.14 -11.04
C PHE A 584 -4.95 -15.47 -9.61
N LEU A 585 -4.44 -16.68 -9.33
CA LEU A 585 -3.81 -17.02 -8.05
C LEU A 585 -2.59 -16.14 -7.79
N THR A 586 -1.71 -15.97 -8.78
CA THR A 586 -0.55 -15.07 -8.66
C THR A 586 -1.01 -13.62 -8.49
N GLY A 587 -2.03 -13.20 -9.25
CA GLY A 587 -2.67 -11.90 -9.14
C GLY A 587 -3.21 -11.64 -7.74
N ALA A 588 -3.92 -12.61 -7.16
CA ALA A 588 -4.40 -12.55 -5.79
C ALA A 588 -3.21 -12.42 -4.83
N PHE A 589 -2.20 -13.28 -4.91
CA PHE A 589 -1.06 -13.20 -4.00
C PHE A 589 -0.35 -11.82 -4.02
N VAL A 590 -0.08 -11.28 -5.21
CA VAL A 590 0.57 -9.97 -5.37
C VAL A 590 -0.30 -8.83 -4.83
N SER A 591 -1.61 -8.87 -5.08
CA SER A 591 -2.56 -7.84 -4.66
C SER A 591 -3.05 -7.94 -3.21
N ARG A 592 -2.46 -8.82 -2.38
CA ARG A 592 -2.89 -9.04 -0.99
C ARG A 592 -2.76 -7.82 -0.09
N SER A 593 -1.80 -6.94 -0.38
CA SER A 593 -1.49 -5.77 0.44
C SER A 593 -2.40 -4.60 0.10
N ILE A 594 -2.54 -3.65 1.02
CA ILE A 594 -3.39 -2.45 0.80
C ILE A 594 -2.74 -1.53 -0.25
N GLU A 595 -1.41 -1.49 -0.25
CA GLU A 595 -0.62 -0.56 -1.07
C GLU A 595 -0.69 -0.88 -2.56
N TYR A 596 -0.99 -2.13 -2.91
CA TYR A 596 -1.26 -2.53 -4.29
C TYR A 596 -2.31 -1.66 -4.98
N TYR A 597 -3.23 -1.07 -4.20
CA TYR A 597 -4.34 -0.24 -4.67
C TYR A 597 -4.05 1.27 -4.62
N SER A 598 -2.82 1.68 -4.32
CA SER A 598 -2.49 3.11 -4.26
C SER A 598 -2.33 3.72 -5.68
N PRO A 599 -3.02 4.84 -6.00
CA PRO A 599 -3.07 5.45 -7.34
C PRO A 599 -1.74 5.71 -8.06
N PRO A 600 -0.66 6.22 -7.41
CA PRO A 600 0.60 6.47 -8.11
C PRO A 600 1.30 5.22 -8.65
N PHE A 601 0.78 4.02 -8.38
CA PHE A 601 1.34 2.74 -8.82
C PHE A 601 0.44 1.98 -9.79
N THR A 602 -0.71 2.57 -10.13
CA THR A 602 -1.65 2.03 -11.11
C THR A 602 -1.59 2.79 -12.44
N ALA A 603 -0.72 3.78 -12.60
CA ALA A 603 -0.52 4.40 -13.89
C ALA A 603 0.41 3.55 -14.77
N LEU A 604 0.03 3.35 -16.04
CA LEU A 604 0.93 2.91 -17.10
C LEU A 604 1.61 4.13 -17.74
N PRO A 605 2.81 3.96 -18.33
CA PRO A 605 3.31 4.93 -19.29
C PRO A 605 2.26 5.18 -20.38
N VAL A 606 1.97 6.44 -20.70
CA VAL A 606 0.91 6.83 -21.65
C VAL A 606 1.12 6.19 -23.03
N ALA A 607 2.37 6.11 -23.50
CA ALA A 607 2.74 5.43 -24.74
C ALA A 607 2.32 3.94 -24.72
N THR A 608 2.54 3.25 -23.59
CA THR A 608 2.12 1.86 -23.42
C THR A 608 0.61 1.73 -23.40
N ALA A 609 -0.11 2.62 -22.70
CA ALA A 609 -1.57 2.58 -22.67
C ALA A 609 -2.18 2.78 -24.08
N LYS A 610 -1.61 3.68 -24.89
CA LYS A 610 -1.99 3.89 -26.30
C LYS A 610 -1.70 2.68 -27.20
N ALA A 611 -0.62 1.94 -26.92
CA ALA A 611 -0.17 0.81 -27.73
C ALA A 611 -1.05 -0.45 -27.63
N ILE A 612 -1.75 -0.65 -26.51
CA ILE A 612 -2.43 -1.92 -26.21
C ILE A 612 -3.57 -2.23 -27.19
N LEU A 613 -4.43 -1.26 -27.51
CA LEU A 613 -5.55 -1.50 -28.43
C LEU A 613 -5.08 -1.84 -29.86
N PRO A 614 -4.17 -1.05 -30.49
CA PRO A 614 -3.57 -1.44 -31.76
C PRO A 614 -2.90 -2.81 -31.71
N ALA A 615 -2.17 -3.12 -30.64
CA ALA A 615 -1.54 -4.43 -30.46
C ALA A 615 -2.56 -5.57 -30.35
N ALA A 616 -3.70 -5.36 -29.71
CA ALA A 616 -4.79 -6.34 -29.66
C ALA A 616 -5.44 -6.54 -31.04
N ILE A 617 -5.60 -5.46 -31.82
CA ILE A 617 -6.15 -5.51 -33.19
C ILE A 617 -5.25 -6.34 -34.10
N PHE A 618 -3.98 -5.97 -34.22
CA PHE A 618 -3.03 -6.63 -35.13
C PHE A 618 -2.53 -7.98 -34.60
N GLY A 619 -2.38 -8.11 -33.29
CA GLY A 619 -1.84 -9.31 -32.65
C GLY A 619 -2.88 -10.42 -32.45
N PHE A 620 -4.16 -10.09 -32.26
CA PHE A 620 -5.18 -11.09 -31.92
C PHE A 620 -6.43 -11.02 -32.79
N ILE A 621 -7.05 -9.85 -32.96
CA ILE A 621 -8.35 -9.74 -33.65
C ILE A 621 -8.22 -10.12 -35.13
N ILE A 622 -7.33 -9.47 -35.87
CA ILE A 622 -7.13 -9.73 -37.30
C ILE A 622 -6.71 -11.19 -37.55
N PRO A 623 -5.68 -11.74 -36.86
CA PRO A 623 -5.32 -13.15 -37.01
C PRO A 623 -6.49 -14.10 -36.73
N SER A 624 -7.31 -13.81 -35.71
CA SER A 624 -8.46 -14.65 -35.37
C SER A 624 -9.57 -14.59 -36.42
N MET A 625 -9.78 -13.44 -37.06
CA MET A 625 -10.72 -13.33 -38.19
C MET A 625 -10.24 -14.14 -39.40
N LEU A 626 -8.93 -14.18 -39.67
CA LEU A 626 -8.35 -14.93 -40.78
C LEU A 626 -8.55 -16.45 -40.65
N LEU A 627 -8.72 -16.99 -39.43
CA LEU A 627 -9.03 -18.40 -39.23
C LEU A 627 -10.30 -18.83 -39.97
N PHE A 628 -11.31 -17.97 -40.03
CA PHE A 628 -12.63 -18.32 -40.58
C PHE A 628 -12.83 -17.83 -42.01
N PHE A 629 -11.77 -17.33 -42.65
CA PHE A 629 -11.85 -16.94 -44.05
C PHE A 629 -12.02 -18.19 -44.94
N PRO A 630 -12.90 -18.16 -45.97
CA PRO A 630 -13.20 -19.33 -46.79
C PRO A 630 -12.08 -19.58 -47.82
N TYR A 631 -11.01 -20.26 -47.40
CA TYR A 631 -9.93 -20.67 -48.30
C TYR A 631 -10.35 -21.87 -49.15
N ASN A 632 -10.03 -21.84 -50.45
CA ASN A 632 -10.27 -22.96 -51.37
C ASN A 632 -9.25 -24.10 -51.20
N ASP A 633 -8.11 -23.83 -50.55
CA ASP A 633 -7.01 -24.77 -50.36
C ASP A 633 -6.82 -25.08 -48.86
N ALA A 634 -6.94 -26.36 -48.50
CA ALA A 634 -6.81 -26.84 -47.13
C ALA A 634 -5.37 -26.72 -46.59
N ASP A 635 -4.34 -26.69 -47.45
CA ASP A 635 -2.96 -26.45 -47.04
C ASP A 635 -2.77 -24.99 -46.60
N ILE A 636 -3.34 -24.04 -47.35
CA ILE A 636 -3.36 -22.61 -46.98
C ILE A 636 -4.04 -22.41 -45.62
N HIS A 637 -5.18 -23.08 -45.39
CA HIS A 637 -5.88 -22.98 -44.12
C HIS A 637 -5.03 -23.49 -42.95
N GLN A 638 -4.31 -24.61 -43.12
CA GLN A 638 -3.37 -25.11 -42.11
C GLN A 638 -2.24 -24.10 -41.83
N VAL A 639 -1.70 -23.44 -42.85
CA VAL A 639 -0.69 -22.38 -42.68
C VAL A 639 -1.25 -21.20 -41.89
N VAL A 640 -2.49 -20.78 -42.17
CA VAL A 640 -3.17 -19.69 -41.43
C VAL A 640 -3.39 -20.06 -39.96
N ILE A 641 -3.80 -21.30 -39.69
CA ILE A 641 -3.94 -21.81 -38.31
C ILE A 641 -2.60 -21.77 -37.58
N ALA A 642 -1.51 -22.21 -38.23
CA ALA A 642 -0.18 -22.16 -37.66
C ALA A 642 0.30 -20.73 -37.41
N PHE A 643 0.02 -19.81 -38.34
CA PHE A 643 0.32 -18.38 -38.21
C PHE A 643 -0.46 -17.72 -37.06
N TRP A 644 -1.69 -18.19 -36.78
CA TRP A 644 -2.50 -17.70 -35.67
C TRP A 644 -2.03 -18.19 -34.30
N GLN A 645 -1.37 -19.35 -34.18
CA GLN A 645 -0.94 -19.89 -32.87
C GLN A 645 -0.19 -18.89 -31.96
N PRO A 646 0.74 -18.04 -32.44
CA PRO A 646 1.39 -17.04 -31.60
C PRO A 646 0.51 -15.82 -31.25
N ALA A 647 -0.70 -15.68 -31.77
CA ALA A 647 -1.52 -14.46 -31.68
C ALA A 647 -1.68 -13.90 -30.24
N PRO A 648 -2.03 -14.69 -29.20
CA PRO A 648 -2.08 -14.17 -27.83
C PRO A 648 -0.74 -13.60 -27.33
N VAL A 649 0.39 -14.18 -27.79
CA VAL A 649 1.75 -13.77 -27.43
C VAL A 649 2.19 -12.52 -28.21
N LEU A 650 1.67 -12.34 -29.42
CA LEU A 650 1.93 -11.15 -30.23
C LEU A 650 1.38 -9.89 -29.58
N VAL A 651 0.26 -9.94 -28.86
CA VAL A 651 -0.32 -8.76 -28.20
C VAL A 651 0.66 -8.06 -27.24
N PRO A 652 1.25 -8.73 -26.23
CA PRO A 652 2.23 -8.08 -25.36
C PRO A 652 3.53 -7.70 -26.07
N ILE A 653 3.99 -8.47 -27.07
CA ILE A 653 5.19 -8.14 -27.85
C ILE A 653 4.97 -6.86 -28.66
N LEU A 654 3.88 -6.80 -29.43
CA LEU A 654 3.50 -5.63 -30.22
C LEU A 654 3.20 -4.43 -29.33
N THR A 655 2.64 -4.62 -28.13
CA THR A 655 2.46 -3.54 -27.15
C THR A 655 3.81 -2.91 -26.79
N GLY A 656 4.84 -3.73 -26.54
CA GLY A 656 6.20 -3.24 -26.29
C GLY A 656 6.80 -2.49 -27.48
N VAL A 657 6.66 -3.04 -28.69
CA VAL A 657 7.15 -2.42 -29.94
C VAL A 657 6.45 -1.09 -30.22
N PHE A 658 5.12 -1.08 -30.22
CA PHE A 658 4.33 0.13 -30.47
C PHE A 658 4.55 1.17 -29.36
N SER A 659 4.68 0.77 -28.10
CA SER A 659 5.01 1.70 -27.01
C SER A 659 6.35 2.38 -27.25
N TYR A 660 7.38 1.63 -27.65
CA TYR A 660 8.69 2.18 -28.00
C TYR A 660 8.61 3.16 -29.18
N LEU A 661 7.89 2.80 -30.25
CA LEU A 661 7.70 3.68 -31.41
C LEU A 661 6.97 4.97 -31.05
N ILE A 662 5.86 4.89 -30.30
CA ILE A 662 5.10 6.04 -29.82
C ILE A 662 5.98 6.94 -28.93
N GLN A 663 6.74 6.34 -28.01
CA GLN A 663 7.64 7.08 -27.13
C GLN A 663 8.74 7.81 -27.90
N SER A 664 9.30 7.21 -28.95
CA SER A 664 10.31 7.84 -29.80
C SER A 664 9.76 9.06 -30.57
N GLN A 665 8.50 9.00 -31.01
CA GLN A 665 7.84 10.12 -31.68
C GLN A 665 7.52 11.28 -30.71
N ILE A 666 7.07 10.96 -29.49
CA ILE A 666 6.83 11.97 -28.44
C ILE A 666 8.15 12.65 -28.03
N GLY A 667 9.22 11.87 -27.88
CA GLY A 667 10.56 12.39 -27.56
C GLY A 667 11.11 13.34 -28.63
N ASN A 668 10.84 13.08 -29.91
CA ASN A 668 11.24 13.96 -31.01
C ASN A 668 10.38 15.24 -31.11
N SER A 669 9.10 15.17 -30.73
CA SER A 669 8.16 16.31 -30.74
C SER A 669 8.46 17.36 -29.65
N ASN A 670 8.90 16.92 -28.46
CA ASN A 670 9.21 17.83 -27.35
C ASN A 670 10.49 18.67 -27.53
N ASN A 671 11.26 18.45 -28.61
CA ASN A 671 12.39 19.31 -28.99
C ASN A 671 11.94 20.56 -29.78
N ASP A 672 10.68 20.63 -30.25
CA ASP A 672 10.08 21.84 -30.80
C ASP A 672 9.19 22.51 -29.75
N GLY A 673 9.51 23.78 -29.46
CA GLY A 673 9.10 24.50 -28.25
C GLY A 673 7.59 24.56 -27.94
N SER A 674 7.32 24.45 -26.64
CA SER A 674 6.15 24.95 -25.90
C SER A 674 4.76 24.54 -26.40
N LYS A 675 4.14 23.61 -25.68
CA LYS A 675 2.73 23.70 -25.29
C LYS A 675 2.51 22.93 -23.99
N GLN A 676 2.00 23.61 -22.98
CA GLN A 676 1.36 23.00 -21.80
C GLN A 676 0.18 22.13 -22.29
N MET A 677 0.47 20.89 -22.68
CA MET A 677 -0.55 19.86 -22.82
C MET A 677 -1.02 19.50 -21.41
N LYS A 678 -2.33 19.56 -21.16
CA LYS A 678 -2.96 18.81 -20.07
C LYS A 678 -2.31 17.43 -20.05
N GLU A 679 -1.70 17.03 -18.94
CA GLU A 679 -1.08 15.71 -18.79
C GLU A 679 -2.12 14.64 -19.18
N GLU A 680 -1.93 14.07 -20.35
CA GLU A 680 -2.83 13.06 -20.90
C GLU A 680 -2.68 11.81 -20.03
N THR A 681 -3.73 11.45 -19.29
CA THR A 681 -3.67 10.30 -18.37
C THR A 681 -3.88 8.99 -19.11
N ASP A 682 -3.17 7.96 -18.68
CA ASP A 682 -3.29 6.59 -19.17
C ASP A 682 -4.72 6.01 -19.02
N LEU A 683 -5.43 6.45 -17.98
CA LEU A 683 -6.80 6.03 -17.66
C LEU A 683 -7.76 6.16 -18.85
N SER A 684 -7.65 7.23 -19.64
CA SER A 684 -8.51 7.44 -20.82
C SER A 684 -8.31 6.35 -21.89
N HIS A 685 -7.06 5.96 -22.12
CA HIS A 685 -6.69 4.91 -23.07
C HIS A 685 -7.07 3.53 -22.56
N LEU A 686 -6.84 3.24 -21.28
CA LEU A 686 -7.26 1.98 -20.67
C LEU A 686 -8.78 1.79 -20.72
N LYS A 687 -9.54 2.85 -20.43
CA LYS A 687 -11.00 2.86 -20.57
C LYS A 687 -11.44 2.53 -22.00
N THR A 688 -10.73 3.05 -23.00
CA THR A 688 -10.99 2.74 -24.42
C THR A 688 -10.68 1.29 -24.75
N VAL A 689 -9.57 0.74 -24.27
CA VAL A 689 -9.21 -0.69 -24.44
C VAL A 689 -10.33 -1.59 -23.91
N TYR A 690 -10.75 -1.41 -22.65
CA TYR A 690 -11.79 -2.25 -22.04
C TYR A 690 -13.16 -2.08 -22.69
N LYS A 691 -13.53 -0.86 -23.10
CA LYS A 691 -14.77 -0.64 -23.86
C LYS A 691 -14.74 -1.39 -25.18
N ALA A 692 -13.66 -1.27 -25.96
CA ALA A 692 -13.55 -1.89 -27.27
C ALA A 692 -13.60 -3.43 -27.17
N THR A 693 -12.76 -4.03 -26.32
CA THR A 693 -12.72 -5.50 -26.15
C THR A 693 -14.00 -6.04 -25.52
N GLY A 694 -14.60 -5.28 -24.59
CA GLY A 694 -15.88 -5.63 -23.97
C GLY A 694 -17.04 -5.61 -24.96
N ILE A 695 -17.15 -4.58 -25.82
CA ILE A 695 -18.18 -4.49 -26.86
C ILE A 695 -18.05 -5.65 -27.85
N ILE A 696 -16.83 -5.93 -28.33
CA ILE A 696 -16.59 -7.06 -29.24
C ILE A 696 -17.06 -8.37 -28.60
N SER A 697 -16.65 -8.65 -27.36
CA SER A 697 -17.06 -9.87 -26.64
C SER A 697 -18.58 -9.94 -26.43
N ALA A 698 -19.23 -8.81 -26.11
CA ALA A 698 -20.68 -8.75 -25.93
C ALA A 698 -21.43 -9.01 -27.24
N CYS A 699 -20.97 -8.45 -28.36
CA CYS A 699 -21.56 -8.69 -29.67
C CYS A 699 -21.53 -10.18 -30.03
N PHE A 700 -20.41 -10.86 -29.81
CA PHE A 700 -20.31 -12.31 -30.06
C PHE A 700 -21.18 -13.12 -29.09
N HIS A 701 -21.29 -12.73 -27.83
CA HIS A 701 -22.18 -13.40 -26.87
C HIS A 701 -23.65 -13.29 -27.29
N ILE A 702 -24.10 -12.08 -27.65
CA ILE A 702 -25.47 -11.83 -28.11
C ILE A 702 -25.73 -12.57 -29.43
N PHE A 703 -24.77 -12.54 -30.36
CA PHE A 703 -24.86 -13.28 -31.62
C PHE A 703 -25.06 -14.78 -31.37
N THR A 704 -24.27 -15.39 -30.48
CA THR A 704 -24.42 -16.81 -30.10
C THR A 704 -25.76 -17.08 -29.43
N ALA A 705 -26.20 -16.21 -28.51
CA ALA A 705 -27.49 -16.36 -27.82
C ALA A 705 -28.67 -16.28 -28.79
N VAL A 706 -28.69 -15.29 -29.68
CA VAL A 706 -29.73 -15.13 -30.71
C VAL A 706 -29.68 -16.30 -31.70
N GLY A 707 -28.49 -16.73 -32.13
CA GLY A 707 -28.32 -17.91 -32.98
C GLY A 707 -28.94 -19.16 -32.38
N CYS A 708 -28.77 -19.39 -31.08
CA CYS A 708 -29.40 -20.49 -30.34
C CYS A 708 -30.92 -20.34 -30.17
N MET A 709 -31.47 -19.12 -30.21
CA MET A 709 -32.91 -18.88 -30.11
C MET A 709 -33.63 -19.05 -31.45
N VAL A 710 -32.94 -18.75 -32.55
CA VAL A 710 -33.51 -18.72 -33.91
C VAL A 710 -33.29 -20.05 -34.66
N SER A 711 -32.20 -20.76 -34.38
CA SER A 711 -31.88 -22.05 -35.02
C SER A 711 -32.34 -23.23 -34.16
N ASN A 712 -32.97 -24.23 -34.78
CA ASN A 712 -33.25 -25.52 -34.13
C ASN A 712 -32.02 -26.42 -34.03
N ASP A 713 -30.95 -26.09 -34.77
CA ASP A 713 -29.73 -26.88 -34.80
C ASP A 713 -28.82 -26.50 -33.63
N ILE A 714 -28.77 -25.22 -33.25
CA ILE A 714 -27.80 -24.72 -32.27
C ILE A 714 -28.47 -24.57 -30.89
N SER A 715 -27.92 -25.22 -29.87
CA SER A 715 -28.37 -25.08 -28.48
C SER A 715 -27.29 -24.49 -27.61
N LEU A 716 -27.63 -23.50 -26.78
CA LEU A 716 -26.69 -22.83 -25.88
C LEU A 716 -26.03 -23.80 -24.90
N THR A 717 -26.80 -24.78 -24.40
CA THR A 717 -26.26 -25.81 -23.50
C THR A 717 -25.25 -26.69 -24.23
N ASN A 718 -25.51 -27.08 -25.48
CA ASN A 718 -24.59 -27.89 -26.27
C ASN A 718 -23.41 -27.09 -26.85
N VAL A 719 -23.49 -25.77 -26.93
CA VAL A 719 -22.36 -24.92 -27.33
C VAL A 719 -21.40 -24.71 -26.15
N LEU A 720 -21.92 -24.58 -24.94
CA LEU A 720 -21.12 -24.19 -23.75
C LEU A 720 -20.80 -25.33 -22.79
N LEU A 721 -21.61 -26.39 -22.77
CA LEU A 721 -21.53 -27.46 -21.78
C LEU A 721 -21.63 -28.83 -22.44
N ARG A 722 -20.82 -29.77 -21.96
CA ARG A 722 -20.98 -31.20 -22.25
C ARG A 722 -21.60 -31.89 -21.05
N LYS A 723 -22.56 -32.80 -21.28
CA LYS A 723 -23.17 -33.62 -20.22
C LYS A 723 -22.19 -34.60 -19.59
N ASP A 724 -21.32 -35.21 -20.40
CA ASP A 724 -20.25 -36.10 -19.94
C ASP A 724 -18.98 -35.89 -20.78
N SER A 725 -17.92 -35.40 -20.13
CA SER A 725 -16.62 -35.14 -20.77
C SER A 725 -15.77 -36.39 -20.98
N PHE A 726 -16.07 -37.47 -20.24
CA PHE A 726 -15.33 -38.73 -20.27
C PHE A 726 -15.97 -39.78 -21.19
N ALA A 727 -17.17 -39.49 -21.71
CA ALA A 727 -17.86 -40.36 -22.67
C ALA A 727 -16.99 -40.62 -23.92
N PRO A 728 -16.84 -41.87 -24.39
CA PRO A 728 -16.01 -42.21 -25.54
C PRO A 728 -16.38 -41.43 -26.81
N ILE A 729 -15.37 -41.02 -27.57
CA ILE A 729 -15.53 -40.22 -28.79
C ILE A 729 -14.96 -40.98 -30.00
N SER A 730 -15.70 -40.92 -31.12
CA SER A 730 -15.38 -41.65 -32.35
C SER A 730 -14.67 -40.81 -33.42
N ASN A 731 -14.72 -39.47 -33.32
CA ASN A 731 -14.15 -38.54 -34.29
C ASN A 731 -13.38 -37.40 -33.59
N LEU A 732 -12.33 -36.92 -34.25
CA LEU A 732 -11.42 -35.93 -33.67
C LEU A 732 -12.11 -34.57 -33.48
N GLY A 733 -12.98 -34.17 -34.41
CA GLY A 733 -13.75 -32.92 -34.33
C GLY A 733 -14.56 -32.82 -33.04
N ASP A 734 -15.32 -33.85 -32.69
CA ASP A 734 -16.09 -33.93 -31.45
C ASP A 734 -15.20 -33.96 -30.21
N GLY A 735 -14.04 -34.62 -30.29
CA GLY A 735 -13.07 -34.68 -29.19
C GLY A 735 -12.48 -33.32 -28.86
N VAL A 736 -12.06 -32.59 -29.89
CA VAL A 736 -11.54 -31.22 -29.77
C VAL A 736 -12.64 -30.26 -29.35
N PHE A 737 -13.88 -30.46 -29.83
CA PHE A 737 -15.02 -29.67 -29.40
C PHE A 737 -15.28 -29.80 -27.89
N VAL A 738 -15.27 -31.02 -27.34
CA VAL A 738 -15.39 -31.25 -25.88
C VAL A 738 -14.26 -30.56 -25.12
N PHE A 739 -13.03 -30.62 -25.64
CA PHE A 739 -11.90 -29.90 -25.03
C PHE A 739 -12.18 -28.40 -24.94
N PHE A 740 -12.59 -27.75 -26.04
CA PHE A 740 -12.86 -26.31 -26.03
C PHE A 740 -14.09 -25.92 -25.21
N GLN A 741 -15.11 -26.77 -25.09
CA GLN A 741 -16.23 -26.56 -24.17
C GLN A 741 -15.74 -26.51 -22.72
N ASN A 742 -14.92 -27.48 -22.32
CA ASN A 742 -14.35 -27.53 -20.99
C ASN A 742 -13.39 -26.35 -20.74
N ASP A 743 -12.57 -26.00 -21.73
CA ASP A 743 -11.66 -24.85 -21.65
C ASP A 743 -12.43 -23.53 -21.48
N CYS A 744 -13.50 -23.34 -22.25
CA CYS A 744 -14.39 -22.18 -22.16
C CYS A 744 -15.12 -22.12 -20.81
N LEU A 745 -15.65 -23.24 -20.32
CA LEU A 745 -16.34 -23.32 -19.03
C LEU A 745 -15.39 -22.97 -17.87
N MET A 746 -14.22 -23.60 -17.82
CA MET A 746 -13.23 -23.34 -16.78
C MET A 746 -12.73 -21.89 -16.84
N THR A 747 -12.57 -21.34 -18.04
CA THR A 747 -12.26 -19.92 -18.23
C THR A 747 -13.36 -19.03 -17.64
N ALA A 748 -14.63 -19.30 -17.94
CA ALA A 748 -15.75 -18.52 -17.41
C ALA A 748 -15.81 -18.57 -15.87
N VAL A 749 -15.61 -19.75 -15.27
CA VAL A 749 -15.57 -19.89 -13.80
C VAL A 749 -14.37 -19.15 -13.19
N ALA A 750 -13.21 -19.20 -13.83
CA ALA A 750 -12.01 -18.48 -13.38
C ALA A 750 -12.22 -16.97 -13.42
N VAL A 751 -12.84 -16.47 -14.51
CA VAL A 751 -13.22 -15.07 -14.67
C VAL A 751 -14.23 -14.64 -13.62
N PHE A 752 -15.26 -15.45 -13.37
CA PHE A 752 -16.25 -15.16 -12.33
C PHE A 752 -15.57 -14.96 -10.97
N LEU A 753 -14.73 -15.92 -10.57
CA LEU A 753 -13.99 -15.82 -9.31
C LEU A 753 -13.07 -14.59 -9.29
N CYS A 754 -12.40 -14.26 -10.39
CA CYS A 754 -11.55 -13.08 -10.46
C CYS A 754 -12.32 -11.77 -10.32
N CYS A 755 -13.47 -11.63 -10.98
CA CYS A 755 -14.37 -10.49 -10.82
C CYS A 755 -14.81 -10.35 -9.36
N MET A 756 -15.19 -11.45 -8.71
CA MET A 756 -15.59 -11.45 -7.30
C MET A 756 -14.44 -11.05 -6.36
N VAL A 757 -13.22 -11.53 -6.62
CA VAL A 757 -12.02 -11.14 -5.86
C VAL A 757 -11.71 -9.65 -6.06
N ALA A 758 -11.82 -9.13 -7.28
CA ALA A 758 -11.59 -7.72 -7.58
C ALA A 758 -12.59 -6.81 -6.86
N ILE A 759 -13.89 -7.14 -6.92
CA ILE A 759 -14.95 -6.40 -6.22
C ILE A 759 -14.72 -6.42 -4.70
N ARG A 760 -14.45 -7.61 -4.16
CA ARG A 760 -14.15 -7.78 -2.73
C ARG A 760 -12.95 -6.95 -2.30
N ASP A 761 -11.89 -6.93 -3.10
CA ASP A 761 -10.69 -6.18 -2.78
C ASP A 761 -10.92 -4.67 -2.81
N LEU A 762 -11.65 -4.16 -3.81
CA LEU A 762 -12.02 -2.74 -3.84
C LEU A 762 -12.93 -2.36 -2.67
N TYR A 763 -13.82 -3.27 -2.25
CA TYR A 763 -14.61 -3.11 -1.04
C TYR A 763 -13.74 -3.09 0.22
N ARG A 764 -12.86 -4.07 0.40
CA ARG A 764 -12.04 -4.20 1.63
C ARG A 764 -11.06 -3.05 1.82
N VAL A 765 -10.57 -2.46 0.73
CA VAL A 765 -9.66 -1.30 0.78
C VAL A 765 -10.41 0.04 0.80
N GLY A 766 -11.75 0.02 0.89
CA GLY A 766 -12.55 1.23 1.04
C GLY A 766 -12.63 2.13 -0.19
N LEU A 767 -12.22 1.64 -1.37
CA LEU A 767 -12.37 2.35 -2.64
C LEU A 767 -13.78 2.23 -3.23
N SER A 768 -14.55 1.23 -2.80
CA SER A 768 -15.91 0.96 -3.28
C SER A 768 -16.88 0.61 -2.14
N ASN A 769 -18.13 1.05 -2.28
CA ASN A 769 -19.26 0.64 -1.43
C ASN A 769 -20.05 -0.56 -1.98
N VAL A 770 -19.69 -1.10 -3.15
CA VAL A 770 -20.38 -2.27 -3.73
C VAL A 770 -20.11 -3.51 -2.89
N THR A 771 -21.13 -3.99 -2.19
CA THR A 771 -21.04 -5.20 -1.35
C THR A 771 -20.79 -6.45 -2.20
N LEU A 772 -20.29 -7.52 -1.57
CA LEU A 772 -20.05 -8.78 -2.28
C LEU A 772 -21.34 -9.34 -2.90
N LEU A 773 -22.49 -9.19 -2.23
CA LEU A 773 -23.79 -9.63 -2.72
C LEU A 773 -24.24 -8.81 -3.94
N GLY A 774 -24.14 -7.48 -3.86
CA GLY A 774 -24.48 -6.60 -4.99
C GLY A 774 -23.55 -6.83 -6.19
N GLY A 775 -22.26 -7.00 -5.92
CA GLY A 775 -21.27 -7.37 -6.94
C GLY A 775 -21.55 -8.72 -7.59
N MET A 776 -21.94 -9.73 -6.80
CA MET A 776 -22.33 -11.04 -7.31
C MET A 776 -23.54 -10.93 -8.24
N GLY A 777 -24.58 -10.20 -7.84
CA GLY A 777 -25.76 -9.96 -8.68
C GLY A 777 -25.38 -9.31 -10.02
N ALA A 778 -24.52 -8.30 -10.00
CA ALA A 778 -24.04 -7.62 -11.21
C ALA A 778 -23.20 -8.53 -12.11
N VAL A 779 -22.29 -9.34 -11.55
CA VAL A 779 -21.47 -10.28 -12.31
C VAL A 779 -22.33 -11.40 -12.91
N VAL A 780 -23.28 -11.96 -12.17
CA VAL A 780 -24.22 -12.98 -12.67
C VAL A 780 -25.07 -12.41 -13.81
N ALA A 781 -25.64 -11.21 -13.62
CA ALA A 781 -26.40 -10.54 -14.68
C ALA A 781 -25.52 -10.27 -15.92
N GLY A 782 -24.29 -9.78 -15.74
CA GLY A 782 -23.35 -9.58 -16.82
C GLY A 782 -23.04 -10.86 -17.59
N PHE A 783 -22.77 -11.96 -16.89
CA PHE A 783 -22.53 -13.27 -17.50
C PHE A 783 -23.71 -13.75 -18.35
N GLY A 784 -24.94 -13.50 -17.89
CA GLY A 784 -26.15 -13.90 -18.61
C GLY A 784 -26.50 -13.00 -19.80
N PHE A 785 -26.28 -11.68 -19.72
CA PHE A 785 -26.70 -10.74 -20.76
C PHE A 785 -25.62 -10.42 -21.80
N VAL A 786 -24.36 -10.31 -21.36
CA VAL A 786 -23.25 -9.86 -22.23
C VAL A 786 -22.08 -10.84 -22.24
N GLY A 787 -22.13 -11.90 -21.44
CA GLY A 787 -21.13 -12.95 -21.41
C GLY A 787 -19.93 -12.65 -20.48
N PRO A 788 -19.09 -13.67 -20.25
CA PRO A 788 -18.00 -13.61 -19.27
C PRO A 788 -16.87 -12.65 -19.70
N GLY A 789 -16.52 -12.61 -20.99
CA GLY A 789 -15.46 -11.73 -21.50
C GLY A 789 -15.82 -10.25 -21.35
N ALA A 790 -17.02 -9.86 -21.79
CA ALA A 790 -17.51 -8.49 -21.64
C ALA A 790 -17.68 -8.11 -20.16
N THR A 791 -18.14 -9.03 -19.31
CA THR A 791 -18.24 -8.79 -17.86
C THR A 791 -16.87 -8.53 -17.24
N ALA A 792 -15.83 -9.30 -17.62
CA ALA A 792 -14.46 -9.05 -17.16
C ALA A 792 -13.99 -7.66 -17.57
N ALA A 793 -14.17 -7.29 -18.84
CA ALA A 793 -13.80 -5.95 -19.33
C ALA A 793 -14.54 -4.84 -18.56
N ALA A 794 -15.83 -5.01 -18.26
CA ALA A 794 -16.62 -4.06 -17.49
C ALA A 794 -16.13 -3.91 -16.03
N VAL A 795 -15.80 -5.01 -15.36
CA VAL A 795 -15.25 -4.98 -13.99
C VAL A 795 -13.88 -4.29 -13.96
N TRP A 796 -13.02 -4.53 -14.96
CA TRP A 796 -11.73 -3.84 -15.04
C TRP A 796 -11.87 -2.36 -15.39
N TYR A 797 -12.79 -2.02 -16.31
CA TYR A 797 -13.13 -0.62 -16.59
C TYR A 797 -13.55 0.14 -15.33
N TRP A 798 -14.43 -0.46 -14.53
CA TRP A 798 -14.89 0.09 -13.26
C TRP A 798 -13.75 0.19 -12.24
N ARG A 799 -12.93 -0.87 -12.12
CA ARG A 799 -11.75 -0.88 -11.26
C ARG A 799 -10.78 0.27 -11.59
N GLU A 800 -10.43 0.47 -12.86
CA GLU A 800 -9.50 1.54 -13.26
C GLU A 800 -10.07 2.92 -12.92
N HIS A 801 -11.38 3.11 -13.08
CA HIS A 801 -12.02 4.36 -12.69
C HIS A 801 -11.85 4.68 -11.20
N LEU A 802 -11.98 3.67 -10.33
CA LEU A 802 -11.79 3.82 -8.89
C LEU A 802 -10.31 4.02 -8.49
N LEU A 803 -9.38 3.46 -9.25
CA LEU A 803 -7.95 3.60 -9.03
C LEU A 803 -7.40 4.95 -9.51
N GLY A 804 -8.11 5.64 -10.41
CA GLY A 804 -7.72 6.93 -11.02
C GLY A 804 -7.68 8.16 -10.09
N GLY A 805 -7.69 7.99 -8.76
CA GLY A 805 -7.55 9.09 -7.79
C GLY A 805 -8.86 9.67 -7.27
N LYS A 806 -8.78 10.71 -6.43
CA LYS A 806 -9.93 11.35 -5.76
C LYS A 806 -10.85 12.09 -6.75
N ASP A 807 -10.28 12.77 -7.73
CA ASP A 807 -11.04 13.52 -8.74
C ASP A 807 -11.75 12.62 -9.76
N ALA A 808 -11.22 11.41 -9.99
CA ALA A 808 -11.91 10.41 -10.79
C ALA A 808 -13.05 9.71 -10.04
N ARG A 809 -13.18 9.89 -8.71
CA ARG A 809 -14.20 9.24 -7.86
C ARG A 809 -15.36 10.16 -7.47
N ARG A 810 -15.21 11.48 -7.67
CA ARG A 810 -16.30 12.46 -7.62
C ARG A 810 -16.99 12.51 -8.97
#